data_AF-A0A0M3U9J4-F1
#
_entry.id   AF-A0A0M3U9J4-F1
#
_cell.length_a   1.000
_cell.length_b   1.000
_cell.length_c   1.000
_cell.angle_alpha   90.00
_cell.angle_beta   90.00
_cell.angle_gamma   90.00
#
_symmetry.space_group_name_H-M   'P 1'
#
loop_
_entity.id
_entity.type
_entity.pdbx_description
1 polymer ?
#
loop_
_entity_poly.entity_id
_entity_poly.type
_entity_poly.pdbx_seq_one_letter_code
_entity_poly.pdbx_strand_id
1 'polypeptide(L)'
;MSPSSIATLVPAGGLLPAGPAGDAPALLRAVAGAAPAVLTRGPFDGVPFADTALRLVLLTTLAVVAGTGLVRVLAGAPGRAERVVAGVAALVAVSAAVAAVTRSGAGLTGWTLFLLLVTVAVPALLVGPRPVLAVLPAVAVTALLVLQLAGTPGAPWFAPDAGYAVAGSLAAGAAVHLVTTRTDDDTRPARVRVLGIAAGTVGAVLAAVRLAVAGPFSLTDVHGTGFGRAALVTVVAPAAVAALLLAETLLIRRAANRVRADEVRDRVRTPAALAAVVAVGAASLLAALPAPAPAAVPGQALLRSVDLGAGPLTLAVSPMRPGPNLVQLTGAGVTVTGPDATMPAGHGDTGAPAGYAVRTGDRDVPFTARSGAPGGWALVDLPEGTTSITLTAGGLARAVPVDVGTDRTAPGGATGADGPECLSAAVGRILAGGDPALGPCPSEGLDPADALALRGTVRALASQGAPGLAIAGDVSPRSRAAADVVRTEAGAAGLPVRPAPGPDDALVVVSGWQHAATTVRDTARAAQTTPTALGGTYLAPWLLTGGVLGQSPGTLLPLDFGPQEQVPQRYVRTLAAVAPGSAPSLSGLRAWAATTGEAYTDPAPALYGAAPVSVPMTADADDGGHHGAPNEAAWFPGGAIVRIGSALTGPGRADTDPGTGAPAGPTP
;
A
#
# COMPACT_ATOMS: atom_id res chain seq x y z
N MET A 1 29.11 9.04 23.66
CA MET A 1 28.71 10.01 22.62
C MET A 1 28.77 9.28 21.29
N SER A 2 27.65 8.69 20.89
CA SER A 2 27.53 7.82 19.71
C SER A 2 26.78 8.54 18.59
N PRO A 3 27.10 8.28 17.31
CA PRO A 3 26.45 8.91 16.17
C PRO A 3 25.14 8.17 15.89
N SER A 4 24.02 8.61 16.45
CA SER A 4 22.72 7.94 16.23
C SER A 4 21.51 8.87 16.11
N SER A 5 21.72 10.19 15.95
CA SER A 5 20.62 11.17 16.06
C SER A 5 20.23 11.87 14.75
N ILE A 6 20.69 11.41 13.57
CA ILE A 6 20.38 12.05 12.27
C ILE A 6 19.38 11.21 11.43
N ALA A 7 19.11 9.96 11.81
CA ALA A 7 18.35 9.01 10.97
C ALA A 7 16.81 9.11 11.06
N THR A 8 16.23 9.97 11.90
CA THR A 8 14.78 10.01 12.17
C THR A 8 14.03 11.23 11.60
N LEU A 9 14.66 12.04 10.74
CA LEU A 9 14.06 13.28 10.20
C LEU A 9 13.53 13.19 8.76
N VAL A 10 13.51 12.02 8.13
CA VAL A 10 13.04 11.87 6.74
C VAL A 10 11.89 10.87 6.67
N PRO A 11 10.62 11.32 6.70
CA PRO A 11 9.55 10.50 6.18
C PRO A 11 9.69 10.44 4.67
N ALA A 12 9.91 9.24 4.13
CA ALA A 12 9.67 8.97 2.72
C ALA A 12 8.19 9.31 2.43
N GLY A 13 7.94 10.42 1.73
CA GLY A 13 6.59 10.96 1.48
C GLY A 13 6.27 12.35 2.07
N GLY A 14 7.23 13.06 2.67
CA GLY A 14 6.99 14.28 3.47
C GLY A 14 6.38 15.54 2.80
N LEU A 15 5.98 15.50 1.53
CA LEU A 15 5.26 16.63 0.89
C LEU A 15 3.88 16.24 0.34
N LEU A 16 3.66 14.96 0.06
CA LEU A 16 2.40 14.42 -0.45
C LEU A 16 2.26 12.97 0.06
N PRO A 17 1.60 12.73 1.20
CA PRO A 17 1.01 11.41 1.41
C PRO A 17 0.05 11.13 0.24
N ALA A 18 -0.07 9.88 -0.20
CA ALA A 18 -1.17 9.48 -1.09
C ALA A 18 -2.48 9.77 -0.33
N GLY A 19 -3.08 10.93 -0.60
CA GLY A 19 -4.30 11.39 0.05
C GLY A 19 -5.55 10.86 -0.66
N PRO A 20 -6.67 10.69 0.05
CA PRO A 20 -7.93 10.28 -0.54
C PRO A 20 -8.55 11.42 -1.38
N ALA A 21 -9.41 11.04 -2.32
CA ALA A 21 -10.01 11.89 -3.34
C ALA A 21 -10.87 13.03 -2.75
N GLY A 22 -10.73 14.23 -3.31
CA GLY A 22 -11.63 15.37 -3.10
C GLY A 22 -12.02 16.02 -4.43
N ASP A 23 -13.27 16.46 -4.53
CA ASP A 23 -13.87 17.02 -5.75
C ASP A 23 -13.25 18.35 -6.19
N ALA A 24 -13.03 18.51 -7.49
CA ALA A 24 -12.41 19.69 -8.09
C ALA A 24 -13.44 20.82 -8.36
N PRO A 25 -13.15 22.08 -7.99
CA PRO A 25 -14.02 23.22 -8.29
C PRO A 25 -14.06 23.58 -9.79
N ALA A 26 -15.19 24.14 -10.20
CA ALA A 26 -15.60 24.41 -11.59
C ALA A 26 -14.63 25.28 -12.43
N LEU A 27 -13.65 25.95 -11.82
CA LEU A 27 -12.71 26.84 -12.52
C LEU A 27 -11.73 26.11 -13.45
N LEU A 28 -11.45 24.83 -13.21
CA LEU A 28 -10.54 24.02 -14.03
C LEU A 28 -11.16 23.52 -15.36
N ARG A 29 -12.51 23.48 -15.46
CA ARG A 29 -13.19 23.14 -16.72
C ARG A 29 -13.02 24.21 -17.80
N ALA A 30 -12.77 25.46 -17.39
CA ALA A 30 -12.63 26.59 -18.31
C ALA A 30 -11.25 26.63 -19.01
N VAL A 31 -10.20 26.07 -18.41
CA VAL A 31 -8.84 26.00 -19.00
C VAL A 31 -8.64 24.72 -19.82
N ALA A 32 -9.41 23.66 -19.56
CA ALA A 32 -9.39 22.39 -20.29
C ALA A 32 -10.24 22.36 -21.58
N GLY A 33 -10.73 23.53 -22.04
CA GLY A 33 -11.66 23.67 -23.16
C GLY A 33 -11.03 23.48 -24.54
N ALA A 34 -10.38 22.34 -24.80
CA ALA A 34 -10.07 21.82 -26.15
C ALA A 34 -9.51 20.39 -26.15
N ALA A 35 -9.78 19.56 -25.13
CA ALA A 35 -9.33 18.17 -25.09
C ALA A 35 -10.52 17.21 -24.98
N PRO A 36 -10.57 16.12 -25.78
CA PRO A 36 -11.69 15.18 -25.75
C PRO A 36 -11.80 14.51 -24.38
N ALA A 37 -12.97 13.94 -24.09
CA ALA A 37 -13.41 13.25 -22.86
C ALA A 37 -12.51 12.08 -22.36
N VAL A 38 -11.29 11.96 -22.87
CA VAL A 38 -10.23 11.03 -22.49
C VAL A 38 -9.48 11.52 -21.22
N LEU A 39 -9.48 12.82 -20.92
CA LEU A 39 -8.75 13.38 -19.76
C LEU A 39 -9.53 13.41 -18.43
N THR A 40 -10.84 13.15 -18.43
CA THR A 40 -11.60 12.96 -17.18
C THR A 40 -11.40 11.56 -16.57
N ARG A 41 -10.82 10.63 -17.34
CA ARG A 41 -10.30 9.36 -16.83
C ARG A 41 -8.78 9.51 -16.67
N GLY A 42 -8.31 9.61 -15.44
CA GLY A 42 -6.87 9.63 -15.17
C GLY A 42 -6.23 8.34 -15.72
N PRO A 43 -5.07 8.41 -16.41
CA PRO A 43 -4.34 7.21 -16.85
C PRO A 43 -3.57 6.51 -15.71
N PHE A 44 -3.91 6.78 -14.44
CA PHE A 44 -3.06 6.53 -13.28
C PHE A 44 -3.82 5.74 -12.22
N ASP A 45 -3.21 4.64 -11.76
CA ASP A 45 -3.75 3.75 -10.74
C ASP A 45 -3.88 4.47 -9.38
N GLY A 46 -5.08 4.96 -9.04
CA GLY A 46 -5.47 5.34 -7.68
C GLY A 46 -5.02 6.70 -7.10
N VAL A 47 -4.25 7.53 -7.82
CA VAL A 47 -3.84 8.88 -7.32
C VAL A 47 -4.65 9.98 -8.01
N PRO A 48 -5.20 10.98 -7.27
CA PRO A 48 -5.90 12.10 -7.88
C PRO A 48 -5.02 12.80 -8.93
N PHE A 49 -5.59 13.08 -10.10
CA PHE A 49 -4.88 13.73 -11.21
C PHE A 49 -4.21 15.05 -10.78
N ALA A 50 -4.88 15.81 -9.91
CA ALA A 50 -4.36 17.07 -9.38
C ALA A 50 -3.06 16.91 -8.59
N ASP A 51 -2.94 15.85 -7.77
CA ASP A 51 -1.76 15.62 -6.93
C ASP A 51 -0.58 15.12 -7.78
N THR A 52 -0.88 14.23 -8.74
CA THR A 52 0.10 13.79 -9.73
C THR A 52 0.60 14.96 -10.57
N ALA A 53 -0.29 15.84 -11.01
CA ALA A 53 0.06 17.03 -11.78
C ALA A 53 0.91 18.02 -10.96
N LEU A 54 0.54 18.30 -9.71
CA LEU A 54 1.31 19.17 -8.81
C LEU A 54 2.70 18.62 -8.54
N ARG A 55 2.82 17.32 -8.28
CA ARG A 55 4.10 16.65 -8.08
C ARG A 55 4.98 16.74 -9.33
N LEU A 56 4.40 16.50 -10.50
CA LEU A 56 5.12 16.58 -11.78
C LEU A 56 5.62 18.00 -12.05
N VAL A 57 4.79 19.01 -11.84
CA VAL A 57 5.17 20.43 -11.97
C VAL A 57 6.26 20.80 -10.97
N LEU A 58 6.13 20.40 -9.71
CA LEU A 58 7.10 20.68 -8.66
C LEU A 58 8.47 20.08 -9.00
N LEU A 59 8.55 18.78 -9.26
CA LEU A 59 9.83 18.10 -9.46
C LEU A 59 10.54 18.55 -10.76
N THR A 60 9.79 18.79 -11.83
CA THR A 60 10.36 19.32 -13.09
C THR A 60 10.94 20.72 -12.92
N THR A 61 10.22 21.61 -12.25
CA THR A 61 10.69 22.98 -12.02
C THR A 61 11.86 23.04 -11.04
N LEU A 62 11.88 22.18 -10.01
CA LEU A 62 13.03 22.04 -9.12
C LEU A 62 14.30 21.60 -9.86
N ALA A 63 14.21 20.64 -10.78
CA ALA A 63 15.37 20.22 -11.58
C ALA A 63 15.91 21.35 -12.48
N VAL A 64 15.02 22.17 -13.05
CA VAL A 64 15.42 23.37 -13.82
C VAL A 64 16.12 24.39 -12.91
N VAL A 65 15.56 24.68 -11.75
CA VAL A 65 16.16 25.60 -10.76
C VAL A 65 17.53 25.08 -10.34
N ALA A 66 17.64 23.82 -9.92
CA ALA A 66 18.91 23.22 -9.51
C ALA A 66 19.94 23.24 -10.65
N GLY A 67 19.52 22.85 -11.86
CA GLY A 67 20.36 22.85 -13.04
C GLY A 67 20.97 24.20 -13.37
N THR A 68 20.17 25.26 -13.37
CA THR A 68 20.64 26.62 -13.68
C THR A 68 21.73 27.09 -12.71
N GLY A 69 21.61 26.75 -11.42
CA GLY A 69 22.61 27.03 -10.39
C GLY A 69 23.87 26.17 -10.50
N LEU A 70 23.73 24.85 -10.70
CA LEU A 70 24.87 23.92 -10.80
C LEU A 70 25.81 24.24 -11.98
N VAL A 71 25.24 24.63 -13.11
CA VAL A 71 26.00 24.93 -14.34
C VAL A 71 26.86 26.20 -14.20
N ARG A 72 26.65 27.03 -13.16
CA ARG A 72 27.39 28.31 -12.97
C ARG A 72 28.91 28.14 -12.88
N VAL A 73 29.38 27.00 -12.37
CA VAL A 73 30.82 26.69 -12.28
C VAL A 73 31.49 26.71 -13.67
N LEU A 74 30.75 26.33 -14.72
CA LEU A 74 31.25 26.20 -16.09
C LEU A 74 30.77 27.33 -17.01
N ALA A 75 29.55 27.83 -16.80
CA ALA A 75 28.92 28.86 -17.62
C ALA A 75 29.33 30.30 -17.25
N GLY A 76 29.68 30.57 -15.99
CA GLY A 76 29.88 31.93 -15.49
C GLY A 76 28.56 32.70 -15.30
N ALA A 77 28.62 34.03 -15.41
CA ALA A 77 27.49 34.90 -15.07
C ALA A 77 26.27 34.70 -16.00
N PRO A 78 25.04 34.63 -15.46
CA PRO A 78 23.85 34.34 -16.24
C PRO A 78 23.35 35.56 -17.03
N GLY A 79 22.81 35.30 -18.23
CA GLY A 79 22.11 36.30 -19.03
C GLY A 79 20.77 36.74 -18.41
N ARG A 80 20.14 37.79 -18.96
CA ARG A 80 18.82 38.25 -18.50
C ARG A 80 17.74 37.17 -18.71
N ALA A 81 17.73 36.52 -19.88
CA ALA A 81 16.77 35.46 -20.19
C ALA A 81 16.91 34.27 -19.23
N GLU A 82 18.15 33.85 -18.94
CA GLU A 82 18.43 32.77 -18.00
C GLU A 82 17.92 33.07 -16.58
N ARG A 83 18.13 34.31 -16.10
CA ARG A 83 17.59 34.76 -14.80
C ARG A 83 16.07 34.75 -14.76
N VAL A 84 15.41 35.15 -15.85
CA VAL A 84 13.94 35.11 -15.95
C VAL A 84 13.44 33.66 -15.91
N VAL A 85 14.05 32.75 -16.67
CA VAL A 85 13.68 31.32 -16.68
C VAL A 85 13.84 30.70 -15.28
N ALA A 86 14.98 30.96 -14.61
CA ALA A 86 15.22 30.46 -13.26
C ALA A 86 14.22 31.03 -12.24
N GLY A 87 13.90 32.33 -12.33
CA GLY A 87 12.92 32.98 -11.45
C GLY A 87 11.50 32.44 -11.65
N VAL A 88 11.07 32.26 -12.90
CA VAL A 88 9.76 31.68 -13.22
C VAL A 88 9.68 30.23 -12.74
N ALA A 89 10.71 29.42 -13.00
CA ALA A 89 10.74 28.03 -12.53
C ALA A 89 10.67 27.95 -10.99
N ALA A 90 11.40 28.81 -10.27
CA ALA A 90 11.33 28.86 -8.81
C ALA A 90 9.95 29.27 -8.30
N LEU A 91 9.31 30.26 -8.93
CA LEU A 91 7.96 30.68 -8.57
C LEU A 91 6.96 29.54 -8.75
N VAL A 92 7.01 28.84 -9.89
CA VAL A 92 6.12 27.71 -10.17
C VAL A 92 6.36 26.56 -9.18
N ALA A 93 7.62 26.24 -8.86
CA ALA A 93 7.96 25.24 -7.85
C ALA A 93 7.38 25.59 -6.48
N VAL A 94 7.57 26.84 -6.03
CA VAL A 94 7.04 27.34 -4.75
C VAL A 94 5.52 27.29 -4.74
N SER A 95 4.85 27.74 -5.80
CA SER A 95 3.39 27.70 -5.91
C SER A 95 2.86 26.26 -5.87
N ALA A 96 3.52 25.32 -6.56
CA ALA A 96 3.14 23.91 -6.55
C ALA A 96 3.33 23.27 -5.16
N ALA A 97 4.43 23.58 -4.46
CA ALA A 97 4.68 23.10 -3.10
C ALA A 97 3.65 23.64 -2.10
N VAL A 98 3.30 24.93 -2.19
CA VAL A 98 2.27 25.54 -1.33
C VAL A 98 0.92 24.90 -1.61
N ALA A 99 0.53 24.75 -2.89
CA ALA A 99 -0.74 24.12 -3.27
C ALA A 99 -0.84 22.64 -2.84
N ALA A 100 0.28 21.91 -2.85
CA ALA A 100 0.34 20.55 -2.34
C ALA A 100 0.08 20.50 -0.82
N VAL A 101 0.77 21.35 -0.05
CA VAL A 101 0.62 21.40 1.41
C VAL A 101 -0.76 21.88 1.85
N THR A 102 -1.33 22.87 1.17
CA THR A 102 -2.68 23.35 1.49
C THR A 102 -3.74 22.28 1.24
N ARG A 103 -3.54 21.44 0.22
CA ARG A 103 -4.49 20.39 -0.16
C ARG A 103 -4.35 19.15 0.73
N SER A 104 -3.14 18.84 1.19
CA SER A 104 -2.90 17.70 2.08
C SER A 104 -3.30 17.96 3.53
N GLY A 105 -3.54 19.21 3.93
CA GLY A 105 -3.85 19.59 5.32
C GLY A 105 -2.66 19.41 6.29
N ALA A 106 -1.47 19.04 5.79
CA ALA A 106 -0.33 18.64 6.62
C ALA A 106 0.35 19.81 7.37
N GLY A 107 -0.07 21.05 7.13
CA GLY A 107 0.56 22.24 7.67
C GLY A 107 1.97 22.50 7.11
N LEU A 108 2.52 23.69 7.38
CA LEU A 108 3.89 24.04 6.98
C LEU A 108 4.89 23.39 7.95
N THR A 109 5.57 22.35 7.50
CA THR A 109 6.67 21.74 8.25
C THR A 109 7.98 22.51 8.04
N GLY A 110 8.95 22.32 8.94
CA GLY A 110 10.31 22.87 8.76
C GLY A 110 10.96 22.41 7.44
N TRP A 111 10.60 21.22 6.94
CA TRP A 111 11.03 20.71 5.65
C TRP A 111 10.49 21.52 4.47
N THR A 112 9.19 21.81 4.47
CA THR A 112 8.56 22.66 3.44
C THR A 112 9.21 24.04 3.42
N LEU A 113 9.43 24.65 4.60
CA LEU A 113 10.09 25.95 4.70
C LEU A 113 11.51 25.92 4.15
N PHE A 114 12.27 24.86 4.45
CA PHE A 114 13.62 24.67 3.90
C PHE A 114 13.60 24.58 2.37
N LEU A 115 12.71 23.75 1.78
CA LEU A 115 12.54 23.63 0.33
C LEU A 115 12.24 24.98 -0.32
N LEU A 116 11.28 25.73 0.23
CA LEU A 116 10.90 27.05 -0.27
C LEU A 116 12.10 28.02 -0.25
N LEU A 117 12.84 28.05 0.86
CA LEU A 117 14.00 28.92 1.05
C LEU A 117 15.11 28.62 0.04
N VAL A 118 15.53 27.35 -0.09
CA VAL A 118 16.63 27.00 -1.02
C VAL A 118 16.24 27.18 -2.48
N THR A 119 14.97 26.96 -2.82
CA THR A 119 14.45 27.14 -4.20
C THR A 119 14.47 28.62 -4.61
N VAL A 120 14.09 29.54 -3.70
CA VAL A 120 14.13 30.99 -3.95
C VAL A 120 15.56 31.55 -3.91
N ALA A 121 16.44 30.95 -3.10
CA ALA A 121 17.84 31.39 -2.99
C ALA A 121 18.61 31.28 -4.30
N VAL A 122 18.31 30.28 -5.16
CA VAL A 122 18.99 30.11 -6.45
C VAL A 122 18.82 31.34 -7.36
N PRO A 123 17.60 31.74 -7.80
CA PRO A 123 17.44 32.92 -8.65
C PRO A 123 17.88 34.22 -7.97
N ALA A 124 17.76 34.35 -6.65
CA ALA A 124 18.24 35.52 -5.91
C ALA A 124 19.77 35.68 -6.03
N LEU A 125 20.53 34.60 -5.86
CA LEU A 125 21.99 34.62 -5.98
C LEU A 125 22.46 34.75 -7.44
N LEU A 126 21.67 34.30 -8.42
CA LEU A 126 21.95 34.51 -9.84
C LEU A 126 21.90 35.99 -10.25
N VAL A 127 21.16 36.84 -9.53
CA VAL A 127 21.12 38.30 -9.75
C VAL A 127 22.29 39.02 -9.04
N GLY A 128 22.90 38.37 -8.05
CA GLY A 128 23.93 38.96 -7.21
C GLY A 128 25.31 39.11 -7.87
N PRO A 129 26.26 39.75 -7.17
CA PRO A 129 27.61 40.02 -7.68
C PRO A 129 28.48 38.75 -7.83
N ARG A 130 28.09 37.65 -7.19
CA ARG A 130 28.80 36.36 -7.20
C ARG A 130 27.85 35.22 -7.57
N PRO A 131 27.47 35.07 -8.85
CA PRO A 131 26.49 34.08 -9.29
C PRO A 131 26.95 32.62 -9.04
N VAL A 132 28.26 32.38 -8.89
CA VAL A 132 28.81 31.07 -8.51
C VAL A 132 28.30 30.60 -7.14
N LEU A 133 27.91 31.50 -6.23
CA LEU A 133 27.34 31.12 -4.93
C LEU A 133 25.98 30.42 -5.05
N ALA A 134 25.28 30.56 -6.20
CA ALA A 134 24.03 29.84 -6.46
C ALA A 134 24.21 28.31 -6.50
N VAL A 135 25.44 27.81 -6.62
CA VAL A 135 25.74 26.37 -6.57
C VAL A 135 25.34 25.75 -5.23
N LEU A 136 25.52 26.46 -4.11
CA LEU A 136 25.21 25.93 -2.77
C LEU A 136 23.71 25.59 -2.59
N PRO A 137 22.77 26.53 -2.81
CA PRO A 137 21.34 26.18 -2.75
C PRO A 137 20.94 25.23 -3.89
N ALA A 138 21.59 25.26 -5.05
CA ALA A 138 21.31 24.32 -6.13
C ALA A 138 21.68 22.86 -5.77
N VAL A 139 22.79 22.65 -5.06
CA VAL A 139 23.14 21.34 -4.49
C VAL A 139 22.08 20.89 -3.47
N ALA A 140 21.62 21.80 -2.60
CA ALA A 140 20.55 21.50 -1.66
C ALA A 140 19.24 21.10 -2.38
N VAL A 141 18.81 21.87 -3.39
CA VAL A 141 17.63 21.52 -4.22
C VAL A 141 17.81 20.17 -4.91
N THR A 142 19.02 19.88 -5.41
CA THR A 142 19.31 18.58 -6.04
C THR A 142 19.21 17.44 -5.03
N ALA A 143 19.73 17.61 -3.81
CA ALA A 143 19.60 16.62 -2.74
C ALA A 143 18.14 16.38 -2.34
N LEU A 144 17.33 17.44 -2.30
CA LEU A 144 15.87 17.31 -2.09
C LEU A 144 15.21 16.55 -3.24
N LEU A 145 15.58 16.83 -4.48
CA LEU A 145 15.08 16.11 -5.65
C LEU A 145 15.46 14.62 -5.60
N VAL A 146 16.70 14.31 -5.19
CA VAL A 146 17.17 12.93 -4.97
C VAL A 146 16.29 12.24 -3.93
N LEU A 147 16.02 12.86 -2.79
CA LEU A 147 15.18 12.26 -1.74
C LEU A 147 13.72 12.05 -2.17
N GLN A 148 13.23 12.80 -3.17
CA GLN A 148 11.87 12.66 -3.70
C GLN A 148 11.77 11.64 -4.85
N LEU A 149 12.87 11.39 -5.56
CA LEU A 149 12.95 10.47 -6.70
C LEU A 149 13.53 9.10 -6.33
N ALA A 150 14.60 9.08 -5.54
CA ALA A 150 15.21 7.88 -4.99
C ALA A 150 14.45 7.57 -3.69
N GLY A 151 13.89 6.36 -3.61
CA GLY A 151 13.10 5.91 -2.46
C GLY A 151 13.92 5.79 -1.17
N THR A 152 13.70 4.73 -0.40
CA THR A 152 14.40 4.56 0.89
C THR A 152 15.92 4.42 0.71
N PRO A 153 16.73 5.18 1.47
CA PRO A 153 18.17 4.96 1.53
C PRO A 153 18.47 3.51 1.92
N GLY A 154 19.26 2.81 1.10
CA GLY A 154 19.59 1.39 1.30
C GLY A 154 18.95 0.43 0.28
N ALA A 155 17.96 0.89 -0.48
CA ALA A 155 17.46 0.10 -1.60
C ALA A 155 18.50 0.02 -2.74
N PRO A 156 18.63 -1.14 -3.44
CA PRO A 156 19.63 -1.30 -4.50
C PRO A 156 19.41 -0.35 -5.69
N TRP A 157 18.20 0.20 -5.86
CA TRP A 157 17.85 1.20 -6.88
C TRP A 157 18.03 2.66 -6.42
N PHE A 158 18.40 2.92 -5.16
CA PHE A 158 18.61 4.29 -4.68
C PHE A 158 19.71 5.02 -5.46
N ALA A 159 20.85 4.35 -5.69
CA ALA A 159 21.99 4.92 -6.40
C ALA A 159 21.67 5.33 -7.85
N PRO A 160 21.03 4.49 -8.70
CA PRO A 160 20.67 4.92 -10.05
C PRO A 160 19.64 6.04 -10.06
N ASP A 161 18.68 6.07 -9.13
CA ASP A 161 17.70 7.15 -9.04
C ASP A 161 18.33 8.48 -8.62
N ALA A 162 19.22 8.44 -7.64
CA ALA A 162 19.98 9.60 -7.22
C ALA A 162 20.86 10.14 -8.36
N GLY A 163 21.57 9.26 -9.05
CA GLY A 163 22.37 9.62 -10.21
C GLY A 163 21.53 10.21 -11.36
N TYR A 164 20.34 9.66 -11.60
CA TYR A 164 19.42 10.17 -12.61
C TYR A 164 18.91 11.58 -12.27
N ALA A 165 18.58 11.85 -11.00
CA ALA A 165 18.16 13.18 -10.54
C ALA A 165 19.26 14.23 -10.77
N VAL A 166 20.51 13.88 -10.47
CA VAL A 166 21.68 14.75 -10.70
C VAL A 166 21.90 14.97 -12.20
N ALA A 167 21.91 13.90 -12.99
CA ALA A 167 22.10 13.97 -14.44
C ALA A 167 20.98 14.79 -15.13
N GLY A 168 19.72 14.58 -14.73
CA GLY A 168 18.57 15.32 -15.23
C GLY A 168 18.65 16.82 -14.91
N SER A 169 19.07 17.17 -13.68
CA SER A 169 19.26 18.56 -13.28
C SER A 169 20.38 19.23 -14.09
N LEU A 170 21.51 18.57 -14.27
CA LEU A 170 22.63 19.08 -15.09
C LEU A 170 22.23 19.24 -16.57
N ALA A 171 21.49 18.29 -17.14
CA ALA A 171 20.99 18.35 -18.50
C ALA A 171 19.99 19.50 -18.69
N ALA A 172 19.06 19.69 -17.76
CA ALA A 172 18.11 20.80 -17.76
C ALA A 172 18.84 22.17 -17.67
N GLY A 173 19.81 22.29 -16.76
CA GLY A 173 20.64 23.49 -16.64
C GLY A 173 21.44 23.80 -17.89
N ALA A 174 22.08 22.80 -18.49
CA ALA A 174 22.84 22.94 -19.72
C ALA A 174 21.95 23.38 -20.88
N ALA A 175 20.76 22.80 -21.00
CA ALA A 175 19.80 23.16 -22.03
C ALA A 175 19.29 24.60 -21.88
N VAL A 176 18.92 25.02 -20.67
CA VAL A 176 18.50 26.41 -20.39
C VAL A 176 19.63 27.38 -20.75
N HIS A 177 20.86 27.07 -20.35
CA HIS A 177 22.01 27.92 -20.66
C HIS A 177 22.25 28.04 -22.18
N LEU A 178 22.22 26.92 -22.90
CA LEU A 178 22.44 26.90 -24.36
C LEU A 178 21.31 27.60 -25.13
N VAL A 179 20.05 27.47 -24.71
CA VAL A 179 18.92 28.17 -25.35
C VAL A 179 18.98 29.68 -25.11
N THR A 180 19.46 30.11 -23.93
CA THR A 180 19.43 31.53 -23.54
C THR A 180 20.70 32.30 -23.91
N THR A 181 21.77 31.62 -24.33
CA THR A 181 23.04 32.24 -24.77
C THR A 181 23.10 32.38 -26.29
N ARG A 182 23.23 33.62 -26.78
CA ARG A 182 23.22 33.95 -28.22
C ARG A 182 24.60 34.12 -28.86
N THR A 183 25.67 34.21 -28.09
CA THR A 183 27.02 34.57 -28.58
C THR A 183 28.05 33.49 -28.26
N ASP A 184 28.79 33.03 -29.27
CA ASP A 184 29.69 31.85 -29.22
C ASP A 184 31.18 32.21 -29.24
N ASP A 185 31.56 33.48 -29.07
CA ASP A 185 32.99 33.89 -29.06
C ASP A 185 33.74 33.45 -27.78
N ASP A 186 33.07 32.75 -26.85
CA ASP A 186 33.63 32.34 -25.57
C ASP A 186 33.80 30.80 -25.50
N THR A 187 34.79 30.31 -24.77
CA THR A 187 35.05 28.84 -24.64
C THR A 187 34.05 28.11 -23.73
N ARG A 188 33.18 28.88 -23.07
CA ARG A 188 32.24 28.42 -22.03
C ARG A 188 31.05 27.62 -22.56
N PRO A 189 30.37 28.00 -23.66
CA PRO A 189 29.27 27.21 -24.24
C PRO A 189 29.72 25.81 -24.67
N ALA A 190 30.97 25.67 -25.14
CA ALA A 190 31.54 24.37 -25.49
C ALA A 190 31.64 23.43 -24.27
N ARG A 191 32.08 23.94 -23.12
CA ARG A 191 32.16 23.15 -21.87
C ARG A 191 30.77 22.75 -21.37
N VAL A 192 29.80 23.66 -21.42
CA VAL A 192 28.40 23.37 -21.02
C VAL A 192 27.76 22.36 -21.97
N ARG A 193 28.09 22.39 -23.27
CA ARG A 193 27.62 21.39 -24.23
C ARG A 193 28.19 20.00 -23.94
N VAL A 194 29.48 19.89 -23.64
CA VAL A 194 30.10 18.62 -23.22
C VAL A 194 29.43 18.08 -21.95
N LEU A 195 29.16 18.96 -20.97
CA LEU A 195 28.40 18.59 -19.78
C LEU A 195 27.00 18.06 -20.13
N GLY A 196 26.27 18.74 -21.03
CA GLY A 196 24.94 18.31 -21.47
C GLY A 196 24.95 16.94 -22.14
N ILE A 197 25.94 16.66 -22.99
CA ILE A 197 26.13 15.34 -23.63
C ILE A 197 26.45 14.28 -22.57
N ALA A 198 27.38 14.55 -21.66
CA ALA A 198 27.74 13.64 -20.58
C ALA A 198 26.55 13.37 -19.64
N ALA A 199 25.79 14.39 -19.26
CA ALA A 199 24.61 14.25 -18.42
C ALA A 199 23.49 13.46 -19.12
N GLY A 200 23.23 13.73 -20.41
CA GLY A 200 22.24 12.97 -21.19
C GLY A 200 22.61 11.50 -21.35
N THR A 201 23.89 11.20 -21.64
CA THR A 201 24.39 9.81 -21.76
C THR A 201 24.34 9.06 -20.43
N VAL A 202 24.85 9.66 -19.35
CA VAL A 202 24.79 9.06 -18.00
C VAL A 202 23.33 8.86 -17.57
N GLY A 203 22.45 9.84 -17.80
CA GLY A 203 21.03 9.72 -17.50
C GLY A 203 20.36 8.55 -18.23
N ALA A 204 20.65 8.38 -19.53
CA ALA A 204 20.11 7.26 -20.31
C ALA A 204 20.61 5.90 -19.80
N VAL A 205 21.90 5.79 -19.47
CA VAL A 205 22.50 4.55 -18.92
C VAL A 205 21.89 4.23 -17.55
N LEU A 206 21.78 5.21 -16.66
CA LEU A 206 21.19 5.01 -15.32
C LEU A 206 19.71 4.62 -15.42
N ALA A 207 18.94 5.22 -16.32
CA ALA A 207 17.56 4.82 -16.58
C ALA A 207 17.46 3.40 -17.15
N ALA A 208 18.37 3.01 -18.05
CA ALA A 208 18.40 1.65 -18.60
C ALA A 208 18.79 0.61 -17.55
N VAL A 209 19.76 0.92 -16.68
CA VAL A 209 20.13 0.07 -15.54
C VAL A 209 18.96 -0.05 -14.56
N ARG A 210 18.29 1.06 -14.23
CA ARG A 210 17.07 1.04 -13.42
C ARG A 210 15.99 0.16 -14.05
N LEU A 211 15.77 0.25 -15.37
CA LEU A 211 14.80 -0.57 -16.09
C LEU A 211 15.19 -2.06 -16.07
N ALA A 212 16.47 -2.38 -16.14
CA ALA A 212 16.94 -3.76 -16.09
C ALA A 212 16.82 -4.39 -14.69
N VAL A 213 17.02 -3.59 -13.63
CA VAL A 213 17.06 -4.07 -12.23
C VAL A 213 15.69 -4.00 -11.56
N ALA A 214 14.89 -2.98 -11.86
CA ALA A 214 13.63 -2.66 -11.19
C ALA A 214 12.47 -2.38 -12.16
N GLY A 215 12.68 -2.55 -13.47
CA GLY A 215 11.71 -2.20 -14.49
C GLY A 215 10.58 -3.23 -14.67
N PRO A 216 9.68 -2.96 -15.63
CA PRO A 216 8.53 -3.80 -15.91
C PRO A 216 8.94 -5.25 -16.16
N PHE A 217 8.30 -6.16 -15.42
CA PHE A 217 8.63 -7.58 -15.40
C PHE A 217 8.22 -8.33 -16.69
N SER A 218 7.50 -7.65 -17.60
CA SER A 218 7.15 -8.18 -18.92
C SER A 218 7.08 -7.09 -20.00
N LEU A 219 7.20 -7.50 -21.28
CA LEU A 219 6.98 -6.60 -22.44
C LEU A 219 5.54 -6.06 -22.49
N THR A 220 4.59 -6.81 -21.94
CA THR A 220 3.18 -6.39 -21.82
C THR A 220 3.06 -5.19 -20.88
N ASP A 221 3.84 -5.15 -19.80
CA ASP A 221 3.84 -4.03 -18.86
C ASP A 221 4.47 -2.76 -19.44
N VAL A 222 5.49 -2.92 -20.31
CA VAL A 222 6.17 -1.79 -20.99
C VAL A 222 5.19 -0.98 -21.85
N HIS A 223 4.34 -1.65 -22.63
CA HIS A 223 3.42 -0.98 -23.56
C HIS A 223 2.01 -0.79 -22.99
N GLY A 224 1.57 -1.71 -22.12
CA GLY A 224 0.23 -1.76 -21.56
C GLY A 224 -0.03 -0.81 -20.40
N THR A 225 1.02 -0.36 -19.69
CA THR A 225 0.88 0.49 -18.49
C THR A 225 1.42 1.91 -18.67
N GLY A 226 0.89 2.86 -17.90
CA GLY A 226 1.43 4.22 -17.82
C GLY A 226 2.87 4.24 -17.29
N PHE A 227 3.19 3.34 -16.36
CA PHE A 227 4.53 3.17 -15.81
C PHE A 227 5.53 2.73 -16.88
N GLY A 228 5.22 1.68 -17.64
CA GLY A 228 6.08 1.16 -18.69
C GLY A 228 6.44 2.22 -19.75
N ARG A 229 5.45 3.03 -20.16
CA ARG A 229 5.68 4.14 -21.10
C ARG A 229 6.54 5.25 -20.49
N ALA A 230 6.28 5.63 -19.24
CA ALA A 230 7.10 6.63 -18.55
C ALA A 230 8.56 6.13 -18.39
N ALA A 231 8.75 4.83 -18.12
CA ALA A 231 10.05 4.18 -18.01
C ALA A 231 10.81 4.15 -19.34
N LEU A 232 10.11 3.98 -20.46
CA LEU A 232 10.73 4.10 -21.77
C LEU A 232 11.18 5.56 -22.05
N VAL A 233 10.36 6.54 -21.69
CA VAL A 233 10.67 7.96 -21.90
C VAL A 233 11.87 8.40 -21.06
N THR A 234 12.07 7.89 -19.85
CA THR A 234 13.27 8.21 -19.05
C THR A 234 14.57 7.67 -19.65
N VAL A 235 14.51 6.66 -20.52
CA VAL A 235 15.67 6.21 -21.29
C VAL A 235 15.85 7.04 -22.56
N VAL A 236 14.78 7.22 -23.34
CA VAL A 236 14.83 7.84 -24.67
C VAL A 236 15.09 9.35 -24.59
N ALA A 237 14.49 10.06 -23.64
CA ALA A 237 14.59 11.52 -23.58
C ALA A 237 16.01 12.02 -23.25
N PRO A 238 16.74 11.48 -22.24
CA PRO A 238 18.16 11.84 -22.03
C PRO A 238 19.05 11.44 -23.21
N ALA A 239 18.80 10.28 -23.85
CA ALA A 239 19.52 9.86 -25.03
C ALA A 239 19.31 10.84 -26.20
N ALA A 240 18.09 11.36 -26.37
CA ALA A 240 17.78 12.39 -27.36
C ALA A 240 18.53 13.70 -27.06
N VAL A 241 18.63 14.12 -25.79
CA VAL A 241 19.46 15.30 -25.40
C VAL A 241 20.90 15.11 -25.87
N ALA A 242 21.51 13.96 -25.55
CA ALA A 242 22.89 13.68 -25.94
C ALA A 242 23.07 13.63 -27.47
N ALA A 243 22.17 12.94 -28.18
CA ALA A 243 22.23 12.79 -29.63
C ALA A 243 22.05 14.13 -30.35
N LEU A 244 21.11 14.97 -29.91
CA LEU A 244 20.85 16.29 -30.48
C LEU A 244 22.07 17.20 -30.28
N LEU A 245 22.60 17.31 -29.06
CA LEU A 245 23.78 18.13 -28.79
C LEU A 245 25.03 17.62 -29.52
N LEU A 246 25.19 16.31 -29.68
CA LEU A 246 26.27 15.73 -30.49
C LEU A 246 26.08 16.05 -31.98
N ALA A 247 24.87 15.91 -32.51
CA ALA A 247 24.56 16.27 -33.89
C ALA A 247 24.85 17.76 -34.16
N GLU A 248 24.48 18.65 -33.23
CA GLU A 248 24.83 20.07 -33.28
C GLU A 248 26.36 20.26 -33.40
N THR A 249 27.17 19.58 -32.57
CA THR A 249 28.64 19.70 -32.66
C THR A 249 29.20 19.26 -34.01
N LEU A 250 28.70 18.15 -34.56
CA LEU A 250 29.19 17.59 -35.81
C LEU A 250 28.77 18.43 -37.02
N LEU A 251 27.54 18.94 -37.00
CA LEU A 251 27.01 19.80 -38.07
C LEU A 251 27.67 21.19 -38.07
N ILE A 252 27.91 21.79 -36.91
CA ILE A 252 28.62 23.07 -36.80
C ILE A 252 30.06 22.93 -37.33
N ARG A 253 30.76 21.83 -37.00
CA ARG A 253 32.11 21.56 -37.53
C ARG A 253 32.15 21.43 -39.05
N ARG A 254 31.03 21.06 -39.69
CA ARG A 254 30.91 20.91 -41.14
C ARG A 254 30.33 22.16 -41.84
N ALA A 255 29.82 23.13 -41.09
CA ALA A 255 29.21 24.32 -41.67
C ALA A 255 30.29 25.24 -42.27
N ALA A 256 30.17 25.53 -43.57
CA ALA A 256 31.12 26.37 -44.30
C ALA A 256 31.02 27.86 -43.94
N ASN A 257 29.90 28.31 -43.36
CA ASN A 257 29.68 29.71 -42.96
C ASN A 257 28.89 29.82 -41.64
N ARG A 258 29.02 30.99 -40.99
CA ARG A 258 28.40 31.27 -39.68
C ARG A 258 26.87 31.21 -39.71
N VAL A 259 26.25 31.69 -40.79
CA VAL A 259 24.79 31.70 -40.97
C VAL A 259 24.19 30.30 -40.86
N ARG A 260 24.82 29.29 -41.48
CA ARG A 260 24.34 27.90 -41.42
C ARG A 260 24.59 27.27 -40.05
N ALA A 261 25.66 27.66 -39.35
CA ALA A 261 25.89 27.22 -37.98
C ALA A 261 24.82 27.76 -37.02
N ASP A 262 24.42 29.02 -37.18
CA ASP A 262 23.37 29.65 -36.37
C ASP A 262 21.99 29.00 -36.62
N GLU A 263 21.64 28.72 -37.88
CA GLU A 263 20.40 28.02 -38.24
C GLU A 263 20.33 26.60 -37.61
N VAL A 264 21.44 25.87 -37.62
CA VAL A 264 21.53 24.54 -36.97
C VAL A 264 21.38 24.66 -35.45
N ARG A 265 21.99 25.67 -34.81
CA ARG A 265 21.85 25.89 -33.36
C ARG A 265 20.40 26.14 -32.97
N ASP A 266 19.72 27.05 -33.67
CA ASP A 266 18.32 27.39 -33.36
C ASP A 266 17.38 26.20 -33.55
N ARG A 267 17.64 25.36 -34.56
CA ARG A 267 16.86 24.13 -34.78
C ARG A 267 17.09 23.04 -33.72
N VAL A 268 18.28 22.96 -33.12
CA VAL A 268 18.64 21.85 -32.24
C VAL A 268 18.48 22.18 -30.74
N ARG A 269 18.68 23.44 -30.34
CA ARG A 269 18.65 23.83 -28.91
C ARG A 269 17.26 23.70 -28.29
N THR A 270 16.21 24.10 -29.01
CA THR A 270 14.81 23.98 -28.54
C THR A 270 14.39 22.52 -28.32
N PRO A 271 14.57 21.58 -29.28
CA PRO A 271 14.21 20.19 -29.03
C PRO A 271 15.09 19.53 -27.96
N ALA A 272 16.36 19.92 -27.82
CA ALA A 272 17.21 19.43 -26.73
C ALA A 272 16.70 19.90 -25.35
N ALA A 273 16.23 21.15 -25.23
CA ALA A 273 15.61 21.65 -24.01
C ALA A 273 14.28 20.96 -23.69
N LEU A 274 13.44 20.76 -24.70
CA LEU A 274 12.19 20.01 -24.55
C LEU A 274 12.47 18.56 -24.09
N ALA A 275 13.45 17.89 -24.71
CA ALA A 275 13.85 16.54 -24.31
C ALA A 275 14.36 16.47 -22.87
N ALA A 276 15.14 17.46 -22.41
CA ALA A 276 15.60 17.53 -21.02
C ALA A 276 14.45 17.70 -20.02
N VAL A 277 13.47 18.57 -20.32
CA VAL A 277 12.28 18.75 -19.48
C VAL A 277 11.41 17.49 -19.47
N VAL A 278 11.20 16.86 -20.64
CA VAL A 278 10.46 15.59 -20.78
C VAL A 278 11.14 14.47 -19.99
N ALA A 279 12.47 14.39 -19.99
CA ALA A 279 13.21 13.39 -19.23
C ALA A 279 12.97 13.49 -17.71
N VAL A 280 13.00 14.70 -17.17
CA VAL A 280 12.71 14.94 -15.75
C VAL A 280 11.22 14.70 -15.45
N GLY A 281 10.34 15.15 -16.33
CA GLY A 281 8.88 14.95 -16.20
C GLY A 281 8.51 13.47 -16.17
N ALA A 282 9.11 12.67 -17.05
CA ALA A 282 8.90 11.22 -17.08
C ALA A 282 9.41 10.52 -15.82
N ALA A 283 10.56 10.93 -15.28
CA ALA A 283 11.08 10.36 -14.03
C ALA A 283 10.25 10.76 -12.80
N SER A 284 9.76 12.01 -12.80
CA SER A 284 8.83 12.51 -11.80
C SER A 284 7.51 11.73 -11.85
N LEU A 285 7.03 11.43 -13.07
CA LEU A 285 5.86 10.61 -13.29
C LEU A 285 6.10 9.18 -12.78
N LEU A 286 7.22 8.55 -13.10
CA LEU A 286 7.57 7.22 -12.57
C LEU A 286 7.61 7.15 -11.05
N ALA A 287 8.07 8.21 -10.38
CA ALA A 287 8.08 8.28 -8.92
C ALA A 287 6.67 8.51 -8.31
N ALA A 288 5.71 8.94 -9.12
CA ALA A 288 4.31 9.13 -8.73
C ALA A 288 3.44 7.90 -9.06
N LEU A 289 3.87 7.07 -10.02
CA LEU A 289 3.16 5.86 -10.41
C LEU A 289 3.53 4.71 -9.48
N PRO A 290 2.56 3.89 -9.04
CA PRO A 290 2.88 2.65 -8.36
C PRO A 290 3.76 1.79 -9.28
N ALA A 291 4.84 1.24 -8.71
CA ALA A 291 5.66 0.29 -9.44
C ALA A 291 4.77 -0.90 -9.85
N PRO A 292 4.88 -1.40 -11.09
CA PRO A 292 4.17 -2.60 -11.50
C PRO A 292 4.62 -3.72 -10.57
N ALA A 293 3.67 -4.47 -10.04
CA ALA A 293 4.00 -5.56 -9.14
C ALA A 293 4.68 -6.72 -9.93
N PRO A 294 5.51 -7.55 -9.28
CA PRO A 294 6.26 -8.64 -9.92
C PRO A 294 5.35 -9.50 -10.79
N ALA A 295 5.79 -9.91 -11.99
CA ALA A 295 4.98 -10.72 -12.90
C ALA A 295 4.28 -11.87 -12.17
N ALA A 296 3.04 -12.19 -12.57
CA ALA A 296 2.34 -13.33 -12.01
C ALA A 296 3.16 -14.60 -12.31
N VAL A 297 3.39 -15.42 -11.27
CA VAL A 297 4.11 -16.68 -11.39
C VAL A 297 3.14 -17.80 -11.02
N PRO A 298 3.08 -18.90 -11.80
CA PRO A 298 2.22 -20.02 -11.47
C PRO A 298 2.45 -20.52 -10.04
N GLY A 299 1.37 -20.61 -9.27
CA GLY A 299 1.38 -21.20 -7.91
C GLY A 299 1.72 -20.26 -6.78
N GLN A 300 2.11 -19.04 -7.14
CA GLN A 300 2.36 -17.98 -6.19
C GLN A 300 1.07 -17.19 -6.03
N ALA A 301 0.63 -17.00 -4.79
CA ALA A 301 -0.52 -16.15 -4.53
C ALA A 301 -0.26 -14.76 -5.10
N LEU A 302 -1.23 -14.25 -5.85
CA LEU A 302 -1.17 -12.93 -6.47
C LEU A 302 -1.76 -11.91 -5.51
N LEU A 303 -1.07 -10.78 -5.31
CA LEU A 303 -1.60 -9.60 -4.63
C LEU A 303 -1.36 -8.37 -5.51
N ARG A 304 -2.41 -7.61 -5.79
CA ARG A 304 -2.40 -6.47 -6.71
C ARG A 304 -3.29 -5.34 -6.21
N SER A 305 -2.86 -4.11 -6.43
CA SER A 305 -3.78 -2.96 -6.36
C SER A 305 -4.50 -2.81 -7.71
N VAL A 306 -5.79 -2.51 -7.66
CA VAL A 306 -6.64 -2.26 -8.83
C VAL A 306 -7.51 -1.05 -8.54
N ASP A 307 -7.73 -0.19 -9.52
CA ASP A 307 -8.72 0.89 -9.44
C ASP A 307 -9.81 0.69 -10.49
N LEU A 308 -11.07 0.68 -10.03
CA LEU A 308 -12.27 0.56 -10.86
C LEU A 308 -13.13 1.85 -10.77
N GLY A 309 -12.52 2.99 -10.47
CA GLY A 309 -13.17 4.30 -10.39
C GLY A 309 -13.79 4.63 -9.02
N ALA A 310 -13.75 3.69 -8.07
CA ALA A 310 -14.24 3.86 -6.70
C ALA A 310 -13.11 4.10 -5.68
N GLY A 311 -11.86 4.17 -6.13
CA GLY A 311 -10.66 4.25 -5.28
C GLY A 311 -9.81 2.98 -5.34
N PRO A 312 -8.69 2.96 -4.60
CA PRO A 312 -7.77 1.83 -4.61
C PRO A 312 -8.41 0.60 -3.96
N LEU A 313 -8.57 -0.45 -4.77
CA LEU A 313 -8.95 -1.79 -4.34
C LEU A 313 -7.72 -2.68 -4.29
N THR A 314 -7.81 -3.76 -3.52
CA THR A 314 -6.83 -4.82 -3.46
C THR A 314 -7.45 -6.10 -3.97
N LEU A 315 -6.83 -6.66 -5.00
CA LEU A 315 -7.15 -7.97 -5.55
C LEU A 315 -6.13 -8.98 -5.06
N ALA A 316 -6.61 -10.10 -4.52
CA ALA A 316 -5.78 -11.26 -4.22
C ALA A 316 -6.29 -12.51 -4.93
N VAL A 317 -5.41 -13.35 -5.48
CA VAL A 317 -5.77 -14.58 -6.21
C VAL A 317 -4.93 -15.75 -5.74
N SER A 318 -5.57 -16.88 -5.46
CA SER A 318 -4.94 -18.13 -5.01
C SER A 318 -5.75 -19.33 -5.51
N PRO A 319 -5.14 -20.47 -5.90
CA PRO A 319 -3.73 -20.79 -5.79
C PRO A 319 -2.84 -20.39 -6.97
N MET A 320 -3.40 -19.72 -7.98
CA MET A 320 -2.73 -19.40 -9.25
C MET A 320 -2.26 -20.67 -9.98
N ARG A 321 -3.17 -21.65 -10.07
CA ARG A 321 -2.99 -22.94 -10.76
C ARG A 321 -4.17 -23.17 -11.71
N PRO A 322 -4.08 -23.97 -12.78
CA PRO A 322 -5.21 -24.20 -13.66
C PRO A 322 -6.31 -24.95 -12.91
N GLY A 323 -7.55 -24.56 -13.15
CA GLY A 323 -8.72 -25.03 -12.41
C GLY A 323 -9.26 -23.96 -11.44
N PRO A 324 -9.85 -24.36 -10.31
CA PRO A 324 -10.49 -23.42 -9.38
C PRO A 324 -9.46 -22.51 -8.71
N ASN A 325 -9.78 -21.22 -8.66
CA ASN A 325 -9.04 -20.17 -7.96
C ASN A 325 -10.00 -19.29 -7.19
N LEU A 326 -9.62 -18.95 -5.97
CA LEU A 326 -10.29 -17.99 -5.14
C LEU A 326 -9.73 -16.59 -5.41
N VAL A 327 -10.63 -15.66 -5.72
CA VAL A 327 -10.33 -14.25 -5.93
C VAL A 327 -10.97 -13.44 -4.82
N GLN A 328 -10.17 -12.67 -4.11
CA GLN A 328 -10.62 -11.73 -3.09
C GLN A 328 -10.49 -10.31 -3.60
N LEU A 329 -11.49 -9.49 -3.32
CA LEU A 329 -11.46 -8.05 -3.54
C LEU A 329 -11.73 -7.33 -2.22
N THR A 330 -10.82 -6.45 -1.79
CA THR A 330 -10.98 -5.60 -0.61
C THR A 330 -10.77 -4.14 -0.97
N GLY A 331 -11.33 -3.22 -0.17
CA GLY A 331 -11.17 -1.78 -0.36
C GLY A 331 -12.38 -1.02 0.12
N ALA A 332 -12.20 0.30 0.32
CA ALA A 332 -13.28 1.17 0.73
C ALA A 332 -14.42 1.14 -0.30
N GLY A 333 -15.65 0.88 0.15
CA GLY A 333 -16.83 0.84 -0.72
C GLY A 333 -17.03 -0.47 -1.50
N VAL A 334 -16.25 -1.52 -1.25
CA VAL A 334 -16.58 -2.87 -1.72
C VAL A 334 -17.84 -3.34 -0.99
N THR A 335 -18.99 -3.13 -1.62
CA THR A 335 -20.28 -3.65 -1.18
C THR A 335 -20.51 -4.99 -1.88
N VAL A 336 -20.57 -6.06 -1.11
CA VAL A 336 -20.90 -7.39 -1.63
C VAL A 336 -22.33 -7.76 -1.29
N THR A 337 -22.98 -8.42 -2.24
CA THR A 337 -24.32 -8.98 -2.09
C THR A 337 -24.23 -10.43 -1.63
N GLY A 338 -25.26 -10.90 -0.93
CA GLY A 338 -25.38 -12.29 -0.49
C GLY A 338 -26.17 -12.44 0.81
N PRO A 339 -26.64 -13.65 1.13
CA PRO A 339 -27.41 -13.92 2.35
C PRO A 339 -26.62 -13.66 3.64
N ASP A 340 -25.29 -13.60 3.55
CA ASP A 340 -24.37 -13.35 4.67
C ASP A 340 -23.74 -11.95 4.65
N ALA A 341 -24.22 -11.03 3.80
CA ALA A 341 -23.75 -9.65 3.80
C ALA A 341 -24.23 -8.94 5.08
N THR A 342 -23.30 -8.59 5.98
CA THR A 342 -23.56 -7.65 7.07
C THR A 342 -23.57 -6.23 6.50
N MET A 343 -24.77 -5.68 6.31
CA MET A 343 -24.96 -4.27 6.02
C MET A 343 -24.36 -3.43 7.16
N PRO A 344 -23.52 -2.41 6.87
CA PRO A 344 -23.33 -1.33 7.82
C PRO A 344 -24.69 -0.68 8.05
N ALA A 345 -25.09 -0.49 9.31
CA ALA A 345 -26.31 0.25 9.63
C ALA A 345 -26.10 1.73 9.25
N GLY A 346 -26.52 2.11 8.04
CA GLY A 346 -26.53 3.47 7.54
C GLY A 346 -27.82 3.74 6.77
N HIS A 347 -28.58 4.76 7.19
CA HIS A 347 -29.83 5.16 6.57
C HIS A 347 -29.61 5.88 5.23
N GLY A 348 -30.41 5.51 4.23
CA GLY A 348 -30.65 6.26 2.99
C GLY A 348 -29.55 6.19 1.93
N ASP A 349 -29.76 5.45 0.83
CA ASP A 349 -30.27 6.07 -0.42
C ASP A 349 -30.52 5.00 -1.50
N THR A 350 -31.36 5.36 -2.46
CA THR A 350 -31.87 4.52 -3.56
C THR A 350 -30.84 4.29 -4.67
N GLY A 351 -30.29 3.08 -4.72
CA GLY A 351 -29.59 2.54 -5.89
C GLY A 351 -28.64 1.44 -5.48
N ALA A 352 -28.96 0.17 -5.76
CA ALA A 352 -28.03 -0.93 -5.52
C ALA A 352 -26.74 -0.66 -6.30
N PRO A 353 -25.58 -0.51 -5.65
CA PRO A 353 -24.33 -0.29 -6.38
C PRO A 353 -24.10 -1.45 -7.34
N ALA A 354 -23.62 -1.14 -8.55
CA ALA A 354 -23.32 -2.13 -9.57
C ALA A 354 -22.32 -3.15 -9.00
N GLY A 355 -22.74 -4.41 -8.88
CA GLY A 355 -21.92 -5.46 -8.28
C GLY A 355 -20.59 -5.64 -9.01
N TYR A 356 -19.52 -5.85 -8.24
CA TYR A 356 -18.22 -6.22 -8.78
C TYR A 356 -18.29 -7.65 -9.35
N ALA A 357 -17.61 -7.90 -10.46
CA ALA A 357 -17.44 -9.25 -11.00
C ALA A 357 -16.03 -9.48 -11.58
N VAL A 358 -15.67 -10.77 -11.68
CA VAL A 358 -14.48 -11.25 -12.37
C VAL A 358 -14.91 -11.98 -13.64
N ARG A 359 -14.45 -11.50 -14.78
CA ARG A 359 -14.62 -12.16 -16.07
C ARG A 359 -13.44 -13.06 -16.40
N THR A 360 -13.74 -14.30 -16.74
CA THR A 360 -12.80 -15.33 -17.18
C THR A 360 -13.32 -15.94 -18.48
N GLY A 361 -12.60 -15.73 -19.59
CA GLY A 361 -13.15 -16.01 -20.92
C GLY A 361 -14.47 -15.25 -21.14
N ASP A 362 -15.55 -16.00 -21.43
CA ASP A 362 -16.90 -15.46 -21.65
C ASP A 362 -17.82 -15.52 -20.42
N ARG A 363 -17.27 -15.84 -19.23
CA ARG A 363 -18.05 -15.96 -17.98
C ARG A 363 -17.73 -14.86 -17.00
N ASP A 364 -18.78 -14.17 -16.54
CA ASP A 364 -18.73 -13.23 -15.42
C ASP A 364 -19.12 -13.95 -14.11
N VAL A 365 -18.26 -13.87 -13.11
CA VAL A 365 -18.48 -14.42 -11.76
C VAL A 365 -18.59 -13.25 -10.77
N PRO A 366 -19.76 -13.04 -10.14
CA PRO A 366 -19.93 -11.95 -9.18
C PRO A 366 -19.13 -12.19 -7.90
N PHE A 367 -18.66 -11.12 -7.28
CA PHE A 367 -18.13 -11.18 -5.92
C PHE A 367 -19.28 -11.26 -4.92
N THR A 368 -19.21 -12.23 -4.00
CA THR A 368 -20.20 -12.41 -2.93
C THR A 368 -19.53 -12.36 -1.55
N ALA A 369 -20.32 -12.07 -0.52
CA ALA A 369 -19.87 -12.24 0.85
C ALA A 369 -19.60 -13.72 1.16
N ARG A 370 -18.62 -13.99 2.01
CA ARG A 370 -18.40 -15.30 2.64
C ARG A 370 -18.41 -15.11 4.15
N SER A 371 -19.23 -15.87 4.87
CA SER A 371 -19.37 -15.72 6.33
C SER A 371 -18.00 -15.84 7.01
N GLY A 372 -17.72 -14.95 7.96
CA GLY A 372 -16.45 -14.95 8.69
C GLY A 372 -15.24 -14.39 7.93
N ALA A 373 -15.31 -14.21 6.61
CA ALA A 373 -14.21 -13.73 5.78
C ALA A 373 -14.46 -12.28 5.31
N PRO A 374 -13.51 -11.36 5.51
CA PRO A 374 -13.66 -9.97 5.08
C PRO A 374 -13.59 -9.84 3.54
N GLY A 375 -14.20 -8.77 3.01
CA GLY A 375 -14.17 -8.43 1.59
C GLY A 375 -15.11 -9.27 0.72
N GLY A 376 -14.99 -9.09 -0.59
CA GLY A 376 -15.73 -9.84 -1.59
C GLY A 376 -14.96 -11.02 -2.15
N TRP A 377 -15.67 -12.11 -2.42
CA TRP A 377 -15.05 -13.37 -2.86
C TRP A 377 -15.71 -13.90 -4.12
N ALA A 378 -14.89 -14.35 -5.08
CA ALA A 378 -15.32 -15.04 -6.28
C ALA A 378 -14.52 -16.34 -6.43
N LEU A 379 -15.20 -17.45 -6.72
CA LEU A 379 -14.56 -18.71 -7.12
C LEU A 379 -14.58 -18.78 -8.64
N VAL A 380 -13.41 -18.64 -9.26
CA VAL A 380 -13.25 -18.62 -10.71
C VAL A 380 -12.50 -19.86 -11.18
N ASP A 381 -12.90 -20.42 -12.30
CA ASP A 381 -12.17 -21.51 -12.94
C ASP A 381 -11.25 -20.90 -14.01
N LEU A 382 -9.94 -21.08 -13.85
CA LEU A 382 -8.93 -20.53 -14.75
C LEU A 382 -8.34 -21.66 -15.60
N PRO A 383 -8.62 -21.69 -16.92
CA PRO A 383 -8.00 -22.66 -17.81
C PRO A 383 -6.48 -22.52 -17.87
N GLU A 384 -5.80 -23.60 -18.21
CA GLU A 384 -4.36 -23.59 -18.54
C GLU A 384 -4.06 -22.53 -19.61
N GLY A 385 -2.97 -21.79 -19.42
CA GLY A 385 -2.58 -20.71 -20.33
C GLY A 385 -3.38 -19.41 -20.16
N THR A 386 -4.21 -19.27 -19.13
CA THR A 386 -4.87 -17.99 -18.81
C THR A 386 -3.82 -16.96 -18.40
N THR A 387 -3.69 -15.88 -19.18
CA THR A 387 -2.72 -14.79 -18.95
C THR A 387 -3.33 -13.52 -18.36
N SER A 388 -4.66 -13.43 -18.29
CA SER A 388 -5.35 -12.27 -17.72
C SER A 388 -6.78 -12.61 -17.29
N ILE A 389 -7.23 -11.99 -16.20
CA ILE A 389 -8.66 -11.91 -15.82
C ILE A 389 -9.14 -10.47 -16.00
N THR A 390 -10.44 -10.24 -16.23
CA THR A 390 -10.97 -8.87 -16.27
C THR A 390 -11.86 -8.60 -15.08
N LEU A 391 -11.58 -7.57 -14.30
CA LEU A 391 -12.46 -7.10 -13.24
C LEU A 391 -13.45 -6.10 -13.82
N THR A 392 -14.72 -6.19 -13.44
CA THR A 392 -15.78 -5.30 -13.91
C THR A 392 -16.56 -4.68 -12.74
N ALA A 393 -16.93 -3.41 -12.87
CA ALA A 393 -17.78 -2.69 -11.93
C ALA A 393 -18.42 -1.49 -12.64
N GLY A 394 -19.74 -1.31 -12.53
CA GLY A 394 -20.42 -0.11 -13.04
C GLY A 394 -20.16 0.23 -14.52
N GLY A 395 -19.98 -0.79 -15.38
CA GLY A 395 -19.63 -0.61 -16.80
C GLY A 395 -18.16 -0.31 -17.08
N LEU A 396 -17.32 -0.20 -16.04
CA LEU A 396 -15.86 -0.16 -16.15
C LEU A 396 -15.30 -1.58 -16.15
N ALA A 397 -14.19 -1.76 -16.86
CA ALA A 397 -13.49 -3.03 -16.96
C ALA A 397 -11.97 -2.82 -16.90
N ARG A 398 -11.26 -3.67 -16.14
CA ARG A 398 -9.81 -3.63 -16.01
C ARG A 398 -9.22 -5.03 -16.16
N ALA A 399 -8.31 -5.20 -17.11
CA ALA A 399 -7.56 -6.44 -17.24
C ALA A 399 -6.47 -6.51 -16.16
N VAL A 400 -6.39 -7.64 -15.47
CA VAL A 400 -5.37 -7.94 -14.47
C VAL A 400 -4.55 -9.14 -14.98
N PRO A 401 -3.23 -8.97 -15.18
CA PRO A 401 -2.36 -10.07 -15.59
C PRO A 401 -2.36 -11.18 -14.53
N VAL A 402 -2.52 -12.42 -14.99
CA VAL A 402 -2.39 -13.63 -14.18
C VAL A 402 -1.51 -14.63 -14.93
N ASP A 403 -0.98 -15.63 -14.23
CA ASP A 403 -0.33 -16.78 -14.85
C ASP A 403 -0.60 -18.01 -13.99
N VAL A 404 -1.41 -18.92 -14.51
CA VAL A 404 -1.77 -20.15 -13.81
C VAL A 404 -0.84 -21.32 -14.17
N GLY A 405 0.02 -21.18 -15.19
CA GLY A 405 0.87 -22.26 -15.67
C GLY A 405 0.09 -23.47 -16.17
N THR A 406 0.68 -24.66 -15.99
CA THR A 406 0.15 -25.94 -16.49
C THR A 406 -0.07 -26.98 -15.37
N ASP A 407 0.59 -26.84 -14.23
CA ASP A 407 0.43 -27.73 -13.07
C ASP A 407 -0.89 -27.44 -12.35
N ARG A 408 -1.76 -28.44 -12.24
CA ARG A 408 -3.07 -28.35 -11.57
C ARG A 408 -3.02 -28.60 -10.06
N THR A 409 -1.84 -28.94 -9.53
CA THR A 409 -1.67 -29.30 -8.13
C THR A 409 -1.81 -28.06 -7.25
N ALA A 410 -2.80 -28.08 -6.36
CA ALA A 410 -3.06 -27.04 -5.37
C ALA A 410 -3.18 -27.65 -3.97
N PRO A 411 -2.81 -26.90 -2.91
CA PRO A 411 -3.03 -27.32 -1.53
C PRO A 411 -4.51 -27.62 -1.25
N GLY A 412 -4.76 -28.56 -0.34
CA GLY A 412 -6.10 -28.92 0.06
C GLY A 412 -6.82 -27.72 0.70
N GLY A 413 -8.08 -27.49 0.35
CA GLY A 413 -8.88 -26.42 0.95
C GLY A 413 -8.60 -25.00 0.47
N ALA A 414 -7.56 -24.77 -0.35
CA ALA A 414 -7.16 -23.43 -0.84
C ALA A 414 -8.28 -22.65 -1.55
N THR A 415 -9.26 -23.35 -2.13
CA THR A 415 -10.40 -22.76 -2.86
C THR A 415 -11.75 -22.99 -2.19
N GLY A 416 -11.77 -23.84 -1.15
CA GLY A 416 -12.97 -24.26 -0.42
C GLY A 416 -13.37 -23.30 0.71
N ALA A 417 -14.00 -23.84 1.75
CA ALA A 417 -14.42 -23.09 2.94
C ALA A 417 -13.24 -22.50 3.73
N ASP A 418 -12.09 -23.18 3.73
CA ASP A 418 -10.85 -22.74 4.40
C ASP A 418 -9.98 -21.83 3.50
N GLY A 419 -10.38 -21.63 2.25
CA GLY A 419 -9.63 -20.83 1.27
C GLY A 419 -9.34 -19.41 1.74
N PRO A 420 -10.29 -18.69 2.38
CA PRO A 420 -10.02 -17.36 2.94
C PRO A 420 -8.89 -17.31 3.95
N GLU A 421 -8.78 -18.31 4.83
CA GLU A 421 -7.70 -18.39 5.81
C GLU A 421 -6.36 -18.71 5.14
N CYS A 422 -6.38 -19.64 4.18
CA CYS A 422 -5.20 -19.99 3.41
C CYS A 422 -4.65 -18.80 2.60
N LEU A 423 -5.54 -18.01 1.98
CA LEU A 423 -5.18 -16.78 1.29
C LEU A 423 -4.64 -15.73 2.27
N SER A 424 -5.27 -15.56 3.44
CA SER A 424 -4.81 -14.59 4.44
C SER A 424 -3.39 -14.90 4.96
N ALA A 425 -3.06 -16.18 5.16
CA ALA A 425 -1.70 -16.61 5.47
C ALA A 425 -0.71 -16.32 4.33
N ALA A 426 -1.11 -16.52 3.07
CA ALA A 426 -0.28 -16.19 1.91
C ALA A 426 -0.02 -14.67 1.80
N VAL A 427 -1.05 -13.85 2.00
CA VAL A 427 -0.91 -12.38 2.07
C VAL A 427 0.05 -11.99 3.19
N GLY A 428 -0.05 -12.59 4.38
CA GLY A 428 0.90 -12.38 5.47
C GLY A 428 2.36 -12.61 5.08
N ARG A 429 2.66 -13.69 4.36
CA ARG A 429 4.02 -13.98 3.83
C ARG A 429 4.47 -12.96 2.79
N ILE A 430 3.59 -12.60 1.85
CA ILE A 430 3.87 -11.58 0.82
C ILE A 430 4.23 -10.24 1.47
N LEU A 431 3.47 -9.82 2.48
CA LEU A 431 3.71 -8.58 3.22
C LEU A 431 5.04 -8.57 3.97
N ALA A 432 5.53 -9.75 4.37
CA ALA A 432 6.83 -9.92 4.99
C ALA A 432 7.98 -10.04 3.99
N GLY A 433 7.70 -10.01 2.67
CA GLY A 433 8.70 -10.23 1.62
C GLY A 433 9.16 -11.68 1.48
N GLY A 434 8.38 -12.63 2.00
CA GLY A 434 8.65 -14.07 1.91
C GLY A 434 8.19 -14.70 0.60
N ASP A 435 8.32 -16.02 0.53
CA ASP A 435 7.89 -16.81 -0.63
C ASP A 435 6.34 -16.77 -0.80
N PRO A 436 5.83 -16.22 -1.91
CA PRO A 436 4.39 -16.18 -2.19
C PRO A 436 3.80 -17.54 -2.61
N ALA A 437 4.62 -18.58 -2.84
CA ALA A 437 4.14 -19.92 -3.16
C ALA A 437 3.24 -20.47 -2.05
N LEU A 438 2.12 -21.07 -2.40
CA LEU A 438 1.22 -21.64 -1.39
C LEU A 438 1.75 -22.97 -0.85
N GLY A 439 2.02 -23.00 0.45
CA GLY A 439 2.26 -24.23 1.20
C GLY A 439 0.95 -24.88 1.67
N PRO A 440 1.02 -25.84 2.61
CA PRO A 440 -0.14 -26.41 3.29
C PRO A 440 -1.04 -25.30 3.85
N CYS A 441 -2.35 -25.42 3.67
CA CYS A 441 -3.27 -24.47 4.27
C CYS A 441 -3.30 -24.62 5.79
N PRO A 442 -3.50 -23.53 6.56
CA PRO A 442 -3.54 -23.61 8.03
C PRO A 442 -4.58 -24.59 8.60
N SER A 443 -5.63 -24.92 7.85
CA SER A 443 -6.66 -25.89 8.26
C SER A 443 -6.22 -27.35 8.14
N GLU A 444 -5.08 -27.64 7.50
CA GLU A 444 -4.56 -29.00 7.32
C GLU A 444 -3.89 -29.57 8.58
N GLY A 445 -3.60 -28.75 9.60
CA GLY A 445 -2.97 -29.20 10.84
C GLY A 445 -3.28 -28.31 12.04
N LEU A 446 -3.23 -28.89 13.25
CA LEU A 446 -3.34 -28.15 14.50
C LEU A 446 -1.96 -27.79 15.01
N ASP A 447 -1.72 -26.49 15.20
CA ASP A 447 -0.48 -25.99 15.79
C ASP A 447 -0.37 -26.40 17.27
N PRO A 448 0.82 -26.81 17.77
CA PRO A 448 1.04 -27.13 19.17
C PRO A 448 0.65 -26.01 20.14
N ALA A 449 0.86 -24.75 19.78
CA ALA A 449 0.49 -23.59 20.59
C ALA A 449 -1.05 -23.46 20.70
N ASP A 450 -1.77 -23.74 19.62
CA ASP A 450 -3.23 -23.76 19.63
C ASP A 450 -3.77 -24.91 20.48
N ALA A 451 -3.14 -26.09 20.40
CA ALA A 451 -3.50 -27.22 21.27
C ALA A 451 -3.24 -26.92 22.76
N LEU A 452 -2.20 -26.15 23.09
CA LEU A 452 -1.95 -25.66 24.45
C LEU A 452 -3.05 -24.70 24.91
N ALA A 453 -3.38 -23.72 24.07
CA ALA A 453 -4.43 -22.74 24.33
C ALA A 453 -5.79 -23.41 24.59
N LEU A 454 -6.19 -24.37 23.76
CA LEU A 454 -7.44 -25.13 23.93
C LEU A 454 -7.49 -25.93 25.23
N ARG A 455 -6.39 -26.60 25.60
CA ARG A 455 -6.30 -27.30 26.90
C ARG A 455 -6.43 -26.33 28.07
N GLY A 456 -5.76 -25.18 27.97
CA GLY A 456 -5.85 -24.09 28.95
C GLY A 456 -7.28 -23.59 29.12
N THR A 457 -8.01 -23.37 28.02
CA THR A 457 -9.43 -22.97 28.04
C THR A 457 -10.32 -24.00 28.74
N VAL A 458 -10.16 -25.28 28.44
CA VAL A 458 -10.97 -26.35 29.08
C VAL A 458 -10.70 -26.43 30.58
N ARG A 459 -9.43 -26.31 31.00
CA ARG A 459 -9.08 -26.25 32.43
C ARG A 459 -9.67 -25.03 33.12
N ALA A 460 -9.64 -23.87 32.47
CA ALA A 460 -10.23 -22.65 33.01
C ALA A 460 -11.75 -22.83 33.20
N LEU A 461 -12.45 -23.38 32.21
CA LEU A 461 -13.88 -23.71 32.29
C LEU A 461 -14.19 -24.65 33.47
N ALA A 462 -13.43 -25.73 33.61
CA ALA A 462 -13.61 -26.67 34.71
C ALA A 462 -13.36 -26.00 36.08
N SER A 463 -12.32 -25.16 36.19
CA SER A 463 -12.00 -24.44 37.43
C SER A 463 -13.06 -23.39 37.81
N GLN A 464 -13.75 -22.85 36.81
CA GLN A 464 -14.87 -21.91 36.99
C GLN A 464 -16.19 -22.61 37.31
N GLY A 465 -16.20 -23.95 37.37
CA GLY A 465 -17.39 -24.73 37.72
C GLY A 465 -18.42 -24.82 36.60
N ALA A 466 -18.00 -24.76 35.33
CA ALA A 466 -18.90 -24.96 34.20
C ALA A 466 -19.61 -26.33 34.30
N PRO A 467 -20.94 -26.40 34.08
CA PRO A 467 -21.71 -27.65 34.23
C PRO A 467 -21.54 -28.63 33.06
N GLY A 468 -20.98 -28.16 31.95
CA GLY A 468 -20.74 -28.90 30.73
C GLY A 468 -20.22 -28.00 29.63
N LEU A 469 -19.79 -28.62 28.53
CA LEU A 469 -19.43 -27.91 27.31
C LEU A 469 -19.97 -28.62 26.06
N ALA A 470 -20.24 -27.87 25.00
CA ALA A 470 -20.45 -28.40 23.66
C ALA A 470 -19.31 -27.96 22.74
N ILE A 471 -19.04 -28.76 21.70
CA ILE A 471 -17.97 -28.50 20.73
C ILE A 471 -18.58 -28.29 19.36
N ALA A 472 -18.32 -27.13 18.75
CA ALA A 472 -18.64 -26.86 17.36
C ALA A 472 -17.36 -26.99 16.50
N GLY A 473 -17.28 -28.05 15.72
CA GLY A 473 -16.17 -28.32 14.81
C GLY A 473 -16.68 -28.60 13.38
N ASP A 474 -15.76 -28.79 12.45
CA ASP A 474 -16.03 -29.15 11.07
C ASP A 474 -15.17 -30.33 10.58
N VAL A 475 -15.18 -30.56 9.27
CA VAL A 475 -14.48 -31.69 8.63
C VAL A 475 -13.01 -31.42 8.32
N SER A 476 -12.47 -30.24 8.63
CA SER A 476 -11.05 -29.95 8.43
C SER A 476 -10.18 -30.82 9.34
N PRO A 477 -8.96 -31.22 8.89
CA PRO A 477 -8.02 -31.94 9.74
C PRO A 477 -7.72 -31.21 11.06
N ARG A 478 -7.52 -29.89 11.02
CA ARG A 478 -7.30 -29.07 12.21
C ARG A 478 -8.48 -29.14 13.18
N SER A 479 -9.71 -28.99 12.70
CA SER A 479 -10.89 -28.99 13.57
C SER A 479 -11.10 -30.33 14.26
N ARG A 480 -10.90 -31.45 13.55
CA ARG A 480 -10.96 -32.80 14.16
C ARG A 480 -9.93 -32.95 15.27
N ALA A 481 -8.67 -32.60 15.00
CA ALA A 481 -7.60 -32.66 15.99
C ALA A 481 -7.89 -31.76 17.20
N ALA A 482 -8.42 -30.55 16.97
CA ALA A 482 -8.78 -29.62 18.02
C ALA A 482 -9.94 -30.13 18.88
N ALA A 483 -10.97 -30.70 18.26
CA ALA A 483 -12.09 -31.30 18.97
C ALA A 483 -11.65 -32.48 19.83
N ASP A 484 -10.71 -33.30 19.35
CA ASP A 484 -10.14 -34.41 20.13
C ASP A 484 -9.33 -33.92 21.33
N VAL A 485 -8.55 -32.83 21.17
CA VAL A 485 -7.86 -32.18 22.30
C VAL A 485 -8.86 -31.68 23.34
N VAL A 486 -9.93 -31.00 22.92
CA VAL A 486 -10.97 -30.49 23.82
C VAL A 486 -11.69 -31.62 24.55
N ARG A 487 -12.08 -32.70 23.85
CA ARG A 487 -12.74 -33.87 24.48
C ARG A 487 -11.84 -34.56 25.49
N THR A 488 -10.57 -34.75 25.14
CA THR A 488 -9.58 -35.43 26.00
C THR A 488 -9.36 -34.65 27.28
N GLU A 489 -9.15 -33.33 27.17
CA GLU A 489 -8.94 -32.47 28.33
C GLU A 489 -10.21 -32.33 29.18
N ALA A 490 -11.39 -32.28 28.55
CA ALA A 490 -12.66 -32.20 29.27
C ALA A 490 -12.91 -33.48 30.09
N GLY A 491 -12.61 -34.65 29.52
CA GLY A 491 -12.64 -35.92 30.25
C GLY A 491 -11.68 -35.94 31.43
N ALA A 492 -10.45 -35.44 31.26
CA ALA A 492 -9.47 -35.35 32.34
C ALA A 492 -9.89 -34.38 33.46
N ALA A 493 -10.62 -33.30 33.10
CA ALA A 493 -11.11 -32.30 34.04
C ALA A 493 -12.49 -32.62 34.64
N GLY A 494 -13.12 -33.74 34.25
CA GLY A 494 -14.46 -34.12 34.69
C GLY A 494 -15.58 -33.24 34.15
N LEU A 495 -15.34 -32.49 33.06
CA LEU A 495 -16.29 -31.57 32.44
C LEU A 495 -17.09 -32.30 31.34
N PRO A 496 -18.41 -32.51 31.50
CA PRO A 496 -19.19 -33.28 30.53
C PRO A 496 -19.25 -32.61 29.15
N VAL A 497 -18.91 -33.36 28.09
CA VAL A 497 -19.08 -32.92 26.70
C VAL A 497 -20.45 -33.32 26.19
N ARG A 498 -21.24 -32.35 25.74
CA ARG A 498 -22.62 -32.53 25.25
C ARG A 498 -22.68 -32.38 23.73
N PRO A 499 -23.68 -33.00 23.08
CA PRO A 499 -23.86 -32.87 21.63
C PRO A 499 -24.30 -31.46 21.21
N ALA A 500 -24.96 -30.71 22.11
CA ALA A 500 -25.38 -29.32 21.90
C ALA A 500 -25.32 -28.56 23.24
N PRO A 501 -25.11 -27.23 23.22
CA PRO A 501 -25.04 -26.44 24.44
C PRO A 501 -26.43 -26.30 25.08
N GLY A 502 -26.56 -26.71 26.33
CA GLY A 502 -27.70 -26.37 27.18
C GLY A 502 -27.66 -24.92 27.69
N PRO A 503 -28.58 -24.54 28.59
CA PRO A 503 -28.68 -23.20 29.14
C PRO A 503 -27.38 -22.68 29.73
N ASP A 504 -26.76 -23.45 30.61
CA ASP A 504 -25.60 -23.03 31.40
C ASP A 504 -24.27 -23.63 30.89
N ASP A 505 -24.33 -24.44 29.82
CA ASP A 505 -23.13 -25.06 29.25
C ASP A 505 -22.28 -24.00 28.50
N ALA A 506 -20.98 -24.23 28.40
CA ALA A 506 -20.12 -23.44 27.52
C ALA A 506 -20.16 -23.97 26.08
N LEU A 507 -19.94 -23.10 25.09
CA LEU A 507 -19.73 -23.50 23.69
C LEU A 507 -18.27 -23.26 23.30
N VAL A 508 -17.57 -24.30 22.84
CA VAL A 508 -16.20 -24.21 22.32
C VAL A 508 -16.21 -24.39 20.80
N VAL A 509 -15.84 -23.36 20.06
CA VAL A 509 -15.84 -23.33 18.59
C VAL A 509 -14.43 -23.54 18.06
N VAL A 510 -14.21 -24.67 17.38
CA VAL A 510 -12.92 -25.11 16.82
C VAL A 510 -13.02 -25.40 15.32
N SER A 511 -13.96 -24.80 14.62
CA SER A 511 -14.13 -24.91 13.17
C SER A 511 -13.32 -23.85 12.39
N GLY A 512 -13.40 -23.87 11.07
CA GLY A 512 -12.94 -22.80 10.17
C GLY A 512 -13.90 -21.61 10.16
N TRP A 513 -13.46 -20.51 9.55
CA TRP A 513 -14.10 -19.19 9.68
C TRP A 513 -15.57 -19.17 9.29
N GLN A 514 -15.91 -19.81 8.17
CA GLN A 514 -17.28 -19.80 7.65
C GLN A 514 -18.24 -20.53 8.60
N HIS A 515 -17.87 -21.74 9.03
CA HIS A 515 -18.71 -22.50 9.95
C HIS A 515 -18.79 -21.81 11.31
N ALA A 516 -17.67 -21.30 11.84
CA ALA A 516 -17.64 -20.56 13.09
C ALA A 516 -18.56 -19.34 13.07
N ALA A 517 -18.51 -18.52 12.00
CA ALA A 517 -19.37 -17.35 11.88
C ALA A 517 -20.86 -17.74 11.89
N THR A 518 -21.24 -18.80 11.17
CA THR A 518 -22.63 -19.29 11.18
C THR A 518 -23.03 -19.83 12.56
N THR A 519 -22.18 -20.63 13.21
CA THR A 519 -22.46 -21.19 14.53
C THR A 519 -22.64 -20.09 15.57
N VAL A 520 -21.72 -19.12 15.63
CA VAL A 520 -21.77 -18.03 16.61
C VAL A 520 -23.03 -17.19 16.40
N ARG A 521 -23.36 -16.83 15.16
CA ARG A 521 -24.58 -16.09 14.82
C ARG A 521 -25.84 -16.84 15.22
N ASP A 522 -25.92 -18.13 14.88
CA ASP A 522 -27.11 -18.94 15.12
C ASP A 522 -27.30 -19.23 16.61
N THR A 523 -26.21 -19.47 17.36
CA THR A 523 -26.23 -19.60 18.82
C THR A 523 -26.66 -18.29 19.49
N ALA A 524 -26.09 -17.15 19.09
CA ALA A 524 -26.47 -15.85 19.64
C ALA A 524 -27.94 -15.51 19.36
N ARG A 525 -28.45 -15.87 18.19
CA ARG A 525 -29.87 -15.71 17.84
C ARG A 525 -30.76 -16.65 18.67
N ALA A 526 -30.37 -17.91 18.83
CA ALA A 526 -31.10 -18.87 19.64
C ALA A 526 -31.20 -18.41 21.11
N ALA A 527 -30.10 -17.88 21.67
CA ALA A 527 -30.01 -17.37 23.04
C ALA A 527 -31.02 -16.26 23.38
N GLN A 528 -31.53 -15.53 22.37
CA GLN A 528 -32.55 -14.50 22.58
C GLN A 528 -33.93 -15.07 22.95
N THR A 529 -34.18 -16.35 22.64
CA THR A 529 -35.48 -16.99 22.84
C THR A 529 -35.41 -18.21 23.75
N THR A 530 -34.29 -18.93 23.72
CA THR A 530 -34.04 -20.10 24.54
C THR A 530 -32.68 -19.93 25.20
N PRO A 531 -32.58 -19.91 26.54
CA PRO A 531 -31.30 -19.90 27.22
C PRO A 531 -30.39 -21.01 26.68
N THR A 532 -29.28 -20.64 26.06
CA THR A 532 -28.27 -21.57 25.53
C THR A 532 -26.91 -20.89 25.59
N ALA A 533 -25.87 -21.67 25.89
CA ALA A 533 -24.48 -21.21 25.92
C ALA A 533 -24.20 -20.04 26.90
N LEU A 534 -24.96 -19.92 28.01
CA LEU A 534 -24.73 -18.86 29.02
C LEU A 534 -23.41 -19.03 29.78
N GLY A 535 -22.82 -20.23 29.74
CA GLY A 535 -21.45 -20.48 30.21
C GLY A 535 -20.37 -19.79 29.35
N GLY A 536 -20.75 -19.14 28.24
CA GLY A 536 -19.88 -18.38 27.36
C GLY A 536 -19.59 -19.10 26.04
N THR A 537 -19.24 -18.32 25.02
CA THR A 537 -18.79 -18.81 23.71
C THR A 537 -17.29 -18.58 23.56
N TYR A 538 -16.52 -19.67 23.55
CA TYR A 538 -15.08 -19.69 23.46
C TYR A 538 -14.66 -20.08 22.04
N LEU A 539 -13.89 -19.23 21.39
CA LEU A 539 -13.40 -19.42 20.04
C LEU A 539 -11.97 -19.93 20.08
N ALA A 540 -11.60 -20.80 19.15
CA ALA A 540 -10.22 -21.16 18.91
C ALA A 540 -9.36 -19.95 18.48
N PRO A 541 -8.03 -19.94 18.72
CA PRO A 541 -7.18 -18.79 18.42
C PRO A 541 -7.28 -18.30 16.96
N TRP A 542 -7.32 -19.21 15.99
CA TRP A 542 -7.36 -18.89 14.56
C TRP A 542 -8.67 -18.23 14.10
N LEU A 543 -9.69 -18.16 14.97
CA LEU A 543 -10.95 -17.45 14.73
C LEU A 543 -10.86 -15.96 15.08
N LEU A 544 -9.67 -15.45 15.43
CA LEU A 544 -9.38 -14.02 15.54
C LEU A 544 -9.44 -13.36 14.15
N THR A 545 -10.65 -13.01 13.74
CA THR A 545 -10.99 -12.24 12.53
C THR A 545 -12.28 -11.45 12.78
N GLY A 546 -12.34 -10.20 12.33
CA GLY A 546 -13.50 -9.32 12.55
C GLY A 546 -14.82 -9.93 12.06
N GLY A 547 -14.79 -10.73 10.98
CA GLY A 547 -15.98 -11.37 10.43
C GLY A 547 -16.61 -12.45 11.32
N VAL A 548 -15.84 -13.07 12.22
CA VAL A 548 -16.35 -14.03 13.21
C VAL A 548 -16.69 -13.30 14.52
N LEU A 549 -15.82 -12.40 14.99
CA LEU A 549 -16.04 -11.65 16.23
C LEU A 549 -17.29 -10.77 16.20
N GLY A 550 -17.64 -10.23 15.03
CA GLY A 550 -18.83 -9.40 14.85
C GLY A 550 -20.17 -10.15 14.91
N GLN A 551 -20.18 -11.48 14.96
CA GLN A 551 -21.41 -12.27 14.93
C GLN A 551 -22.13 -12.36 16.28
N SER A 552 -21.41 -12.18 17.39
CA SER A 552 -22.00 -12.16 18.74
C SER A 552 -21.17 -11.25 19.65
N PRO A 553 -21.83 -10.42 20.48
CA PRO A 553 -21.12 -9.78 21.59
C PRO A 553 -20.61 -10.85 22.58
N GLY A 554 -19.47 -10.57 23.21
CA GLY A 554 -19.00 -11.36 24.37
C GLY A 554 -18.37 -12.71 24.04
N THR A 555 -17.77 -12.86 22.86
CA THR A 555 -16.97 -14.05 22.55
C THR A 555 -15.60 -13.98 23.22
N LEU A 556 -15.07 -15.15 23.60
CA LEU A 556 -13.81 -15.29 24.33
C LEU A 556 -12.79 -16.02 23.48
N LEU A 557 -11.54 -15.54 23.43
CA LEU A 557 -10.45 -16.18 22.67
C LEU A 557 -9.21 -16.36 23.55
N PRO A 558 -8.56 -17.54 23.52
CA PRO A 558 -7.26 -17.70 24.10
C PRO A 558 -6.19 -17.20 23.10
N LEU A 559 -5.39 -16.21 23.48
CA LEU A 559 -4.32 -15.66 22.63
C LEU A 559 -2.99 -15.65 23.39
N ASP A 560 -1.91 -15.94 22.67
CA ASP A 560 -0.51 -15.86 23.09
C ASP A 560 0.12 -14.48 22.81
N PHE A 561 -0.71 -13.47 22.57
CA PHE A 561 -0.29 -12.08 22.45
C PHE A 561 -1.50 -11.15 22.69
N GLY A 562 -1.21 -9.93 23.11
CA GLY A 562 -2.18 -8.83 23.11
C GLY A 562 -2.32 -8.22 21.71
N PRO A 563 -3.53 -8.09 21.13
CA PRO A 563 -3.73 -7.44 19.83
C PRO A 563 -3.23 -5.98 19.73
N GLN A 564 -3.00 -5.33 20.88
CA GLN A 564 -2.46 -3.97 21.00
C GLN A 564 -0.93 -3.92 21.18
N GLU A 565 -0.26 -5.07 21.25
CA GLU A 565 1.20 -5.14 21.33
C GLU A 565 1.89 -4.71 20.04
N GLN A 566 3.20 -4.42 20.14
CA GLN A 566 3.99 -3.86 19.05
C GLN A 566 3.97 -4.72 17.78
N VAL A 567 4.15 -6.04 17.92
CA VAL A 567 4.26 -6.98 16.79
C VAL A 567 2.93 -7.08 16.02
N PRO A 568 1.78 -7.40 16.66
CA PRO A 568 0.46 -7.35 16.00
C PRO A 568 0.14 -6.00 15.34
N GLN A 569 0.47 -4.89 16.00
CA GLN A 569 0.21 -3.56 15.45
C GLN A 569 1.12 -3.20 14.26
N ARG A 570 2.34 -3.75 14.22
CA ARG A 570 3.23 -3.62 13.06
C ARG A 570 2.64 -4.35 11.86
N TYR A 571 2.20 -5.58 12.05
CA TYR A 571 1.49 -6.34 11.00
C TYR A 571 0.27 -5.60 10.47
N VAL A 572 -0.60 -5.08 11.35
CA VAL A 572 -1.79 -4.31 10.95
C VAL A 572 -1.42 -3.08 10.10
N ARG A 573 -0.41 -2.31 10.50
CA ARG A 573 0.05 -1.15 9.72
C ARG A 573 0.63 -1.55 8.36
N THR A 574 1.39 -2.64 8.30
CA THR A 574 1.94 -3.17 7.05
C THR A 574 0.82 -3.64 6.13
N LEU A 575 -0.18 -4.36 6.65
CA LEU A 575 -1.36 -4.80 5.91
C LEU A 575 -2.13 -3.60 5.36
N ALA A 576 -2.45 -2.60 6.19
CA ALA A 576 -3.19 -1.43 5.78
C ALA A 576 -2.48 -0.60 4.70
N ALA A 577 -1.14 -0.58 4.71
CA ALA A 577 -0.35 0.14 3.73
C ALA A 577 -0.32 -0.52 2.34
N VAL A 578 -0.39 -1.86 2.28
CA VAL A 578 -0.26 -2.63 1.03
C VAL A 578 -1.59 -3.14 0.50
N ALA A 579 -2.52 -3.45 1.40
CA ALA A 579 -3.84 -3.98 1.09
C ALA A 579 -4.94 -3.18 1.83
N PRO A 580 -5.24 -1.94 1.41
CA PRO A 580 -6.30 -1.15 2.02
C PRO A 580 -7.64 -1.89 2.07
N GLY A 581 -8.33 -1.77 3.20
CA GLY A 581 -9.61 -2.44 3.47
C GLY A 581 -9.52 -3.95 3.74
N SER A 582 -8.32 -4.54 3.75
CA SER A 582 -8.13 -5.89 4.28
C SER A 582 -8.14 -5.88 5.81
N ALA A 583 -8.92 -6.76 6.42
CA ALA A 583 -8.92 -6.95 7.87
C ALA A 583 -7.81 -7.93 8.29
N PRO A 584 -7.15 -7.70 9.44
CA PRO A 584 -6.13 -8.62 9.95
C PRO A 584 -6.76 -9.96 10.39
N SER A 585 -5.94 -11.02 10.34
CA SER A 585 -6.29 -12.35 10.85
C SER A 585 -5.09 -12.96 11.57
N LEU A 586 -5.34 -13.92 12.47
CA LEU A 586 -4.24 -14.62 13.14
C LEU A 586 -3.36 -15.40 12.16
N SER A 587 -3.97 -16.05 11.16
CA SER A 587 -3.24 -16.82 10.13
C SER A 587 -2.26 -15.94 9.35
N GLY A 588 -2.68 -14.72 8.98
CA GLY A 588 -1.84 -13.73 8.31
C GLY A 588 -0.74 -13.18 9.22
N LEU A 589 -1.05 -12.89 10.48
CA LEU A 589 -0.06 -12.43 11.47
C LEU A 589 1.03 -13.47 11.71
N ARG A 590 0.66 -14.74 11.96
CA ARG A 590 1.63 -15.82 12.21
C ARG A 590 2.53 -16.05 11.00
N ALA A 591 1.94 -16.05 9.80
CA ALA A 591 2.68 -16.16 8.55
C ALA A 591 3.67 -15.00 8.35
N TRP A 592 3.23 -13.77 8.63
CA TRP A 592 4.07 -12.58 8.57
C TRP A 592 5.20 -12.64 9.60
N ALA A 593 4.88 -12.92 10.86
CA ALA A 593 5.85 -13.00 11.97
C ALA A 593 6.90 -14.10 11.75
N ALA A 594 6.48 -15.29 11.29
CA ALA A 594 7.41 -16.38 10.98
C ALA A 594 8.38 -16.01 9.85
N THR A 595 7.92 -15.22 8.87
CA THR A 595 8.74 -14.77 7.74
C THR A 595 9.70 -13.65 8.15
N THR A 596 9.28 -12.73 9.02
CA THR A 596 10.13 -11.64 9.52
C THR A 596 11.03 -12.04 10.69
N GLY A 597 10.82 -13.22 11.28
CA GLY A 597 11.55 -13.68 12.47
C GLY A 597 11.14 -12.97 13.76
N GLU A 598 9.94 -12.37 13.79
CA GLU A 598 9.40 -11.70 14.97
C GLU A 598 8.85 -12.74 15.97
N ALA A 599 9.05 -12.49 17.26
CA ALA A 599 8.55 -13.32 18.35
C ALA A 599 7.57 -12.53 19.23
N TYR A 600 6.58 -13.22 19.80
CA TYR A 600 5.63 -12.61 20.74
C TYR A 600 6.25 -12.48 22.13
N THR A 601 5.83 -11.45 22.86
CA THR A 601 6.38 -11.11 24.18
C THR A 601 5.96 -12.11 25.27
N ASP A 602 4.73 -12.63 25.18
CA ASP A 602 4.14 -13.55 26.16
C ASP A 602 3.98 -14.96 25.57
N PRO A 603 4.75 -15.97 25.98
CA PRO A 603 4.61 -17.32 25.43
C PRO A 603 3.38 -18.08 25.96
N ALA A 604 2.72 -17.55 26.99
CA ALA A 604 1.62 -18.24 27.66
C ALA A 604 0.27 -17.65 27.22
N PRO A 605 -0.68 -18.47 26.72
CA PRO A 605 -1.96 -17.97 26.26
C PRO A 605 -2.78 -17.41 27.41
N ALA A 606 -3.47 -16.29 27.21
CA ALA A 606 -4.42 -15.69 28.16
C ALA A 606 -5.80 -15.56 27.53
N LEU A 607 -6.84 -15.43 28.35
CA LEU A 607 -8.21 -15.19 27.87
C LEU A 607 -8.42 -13.71 27.54
N TYR A 608 -8.90 -13.46 26.32
CA TYR A 608 -9.33 -12.16 25.83
C TYR A 608 -10.83 -12.19 25.52
N GLY A 609 -11.54 -11.12 25.86
CA GLY A 609 -12.93 -10.90 25.49
C GLY A 609 -13.03 -9.94 24.31
N ALA A 610 -13.88 -10.27 23.33
CA ALA A 610 -14.24 -9.39 22.23
C ALA A 610 -15.64 -8.79 22.48
N ALA A 611 -15.71 -7.46 22.50
CA ALA A 611 -16.97 -6.74 22.71
C ALA A 611 -17.13 -5.61 21.67
N PRO A 612 -18.33 -5.44 21.09
CA PRO A 612 -18.62 -4.27 20.26
C PRO A 612 -18.53 -2.99 21.12
N VAL A 613 -18.02 -1.92 20.52
CA VAL A 613 -17.90 -0.61 21.14
C VAL A 613 -18.59 0.39 20.21
N SER A 614 -19.80 0.79 20.59
CA SER A 614 -20.46 1.94 19.98
C SER A 614 -20.15 3.18 20.82
N VAL A 615 -19.47 4.17 20.24
CA VAL A 615 -19.32 5.49 20.86
C VAL A 615 -20.43 6.37 20.30
N PRO A 616 -21.50 6.69 21.05
CA PRO A 616 -22.52 7.62 20.59
C PRO A 616 -21.93 9.02 20.63
N MET A 617 -21.69 9.64 19.47
CA MET A 617 -21.31 11.05 19.37
C MET A 617 -22.25 11.73 18.39
N THR A 618 -22.61 12.98 18.69
CA THR A 618 -23.48 13.82 17.88
C THR A 618 -22.87 14.02 16.50
N ALA A 619 -23.55 13.52 15.47
CA ALA A 619 -23.25 13.85 14.08
C ALA A 619 -23.65 15.31 13.85
N ASP A 620 -22.71 16.25 14.04
CA ASP A 620 -22.91 17.60 13.54
C ASP A 620 -22.83 17.54 12.00
N ALA A 621 -23.93 17.93 11.36
CA ALA A 621 -24.20 17.67 9.94
C ALA A 621 -23.42 18.55 8.96
N ASP A 622 -22.55 19.46 9.42
CA ASP A 622 -22.04 20.56 8.58
C ASP A 622 -20.51 20.63 8.42
N ASP A 623 -19.74 19.73 9.03
CA ASP A 623 -18.31 19.60 8.73
C ASP A 623 -18.06 18.23 8.11
N GLY A 624 -17.42 18.19 6.95
CA GLY A 624 -17.03 16.98 6.20
C GLY A 624 -16.00 16.08 6.90
N GLY A 625 -16.11 15.92 8.21
CA GLY A 625 -15.29 15.06 9.06
C GLY A 625 -15.64 13.60 8.84
N HIS A 626 -14.62 12.83 8.45
CA HIS A 626 -14.62 11.38 8.23
C HIS A 626 -14.84 10.54 9.52
N HIS A 627 -15.74 10.96 10.41
CA HIS A 627 -15.81 10.46 11.79
C HIS A 627 -17.07 9.62 11.99
N GLY A 628 -16.95 8.31 11.78
CA GLY A 628 -18.02 7.34 12.03
C GLY A 628 -17.84 5.97 11.37
N ALA A 629 -16.95 5.83 10.39
CA ALA A 629 -16.70 4.53 9.77
C ALA A 629 -15.83 3.64 10.69
N PRO A 630 -16.17 2.36 10.88
CA PRO A 630 -15.31 1.40 11.57
C PRO A 630 -13.92 1.38 10.92
N ASN A 631 -12.86 1.40 11.73
CA ASN A 631 -11.52 1.19 11.21
C ASN A 631 -11.39 -0.27 10.71
N GLU A 632 -11.47 -0.47 9.39
CA GLU A 632 -11.38 -1.79 8.75
C GLU A 632 -10.04 -2.49 9.02
N ALA A 633 -8.99 -1.75 9.35
CA ALA A 633 -7.70 -2.30 9.74
C ALA A 633 -7.65 -2.78 11.20
N ALA A 634 -8.69 -2.56 12.01
CA ALA A 634 -8.74 -3.04 13.38
C ALA A 634 -8.98 -4.57 13.45
N TRP A 635 -8.42 -5.21 14.49
CA TRP A 635 -8.66 -6.63 14.79
C TRP A 635 -10.14 -6.98 14.98
N PHE A 636 -10.92 -6.02 15.48
CA PHE A 636 -12.36 -6.09 15.57
C PHE A 636 -12.96 -4.73 15.15
N PRO A 637 -13.32 -4.56 13.86
CA PRO A 637 -13.93 -3.32 13.40
C PRO A 637 -15.24 -3.02 14.17
N GLY A 638 -15.32 -1.84 14.79
CA GLY A 638 -16.46 -1.48 15.64
C GLY A 638 -16.47 -2.12 17.03
N GLY A 639 -15.34 -2.71 17.46
CA GLY A 639 -15.21 -3.35 18.77
C GLY A 639 -13.82 -3.26 19.37
N ALA A 640 -13.65 -3.88 20.53
CA ALA A 640 -12.39 -3.98 21.25
C ALA A 640 -12.14 -5.42 21.68
N ILE A 641 -10.86 -5.78 21.75
CA ILE A 641 -10.39 -7.06 22.30
C ILE A 641 -9.55 -6.73 23.51
N VAL A 642 -9.97 -7.18 24.69
CA VAL A 642 -9.35 -6.86 25.97
C VAL A 642 -8.99 -8.13 26.72
N ARG A 643 -7.86 -8.12 27.41
CA ARG A 643 -7.48 -9.23 28.29
C ARG A 643 -8.40 -9.26 29.49
N ILE A 644 -8.97 -10.42 29.81
CA ILE A 644 -9.90 -10.60 30.93
C ILE A 644 -9.44 -11.64 31.95
N GLY A 645 -8.37 -12.40 31.65
CA GLY A 645 -7.88 -13.47 32.50
C GLY A 645 -6.37 -13.50 32.67
N SER A 646 -5.93 -14.26 33.67
CA SER A 646 -4.54 -14.67 33.85
C SER A 646 -4.09 -15.64 32.74
N ALA A 647 -2.80 -15.95 32.71
CA ALA A 647 -2.26 -16.95 31.80
C ALA A 647 -2.90 -18.33 32.05
N LEU A 648 -3.21 -19.06 30.97
CA LEU A 648 -3.89 -20.36 30.94
C LEU A 648 -2.94 -21.53 31.22
N THR A 649 -1.89 -21.31 32.00
CA THR A 649 -0.92 -22.32 32.45
C THR A 649 -1.42 -22.95 33.76
N GLY A 650 -2.15 -24.07 33.70
CA GLY A 650 -2.63 -24.74 34.93
C GLY A 650 -1.51 -25.39 35.77
N PRO A 651 -1.78 -25.88 37.00
CA PRO A 651 -2.88 -25.57 37.93
C PRO A 651 -2.49 -24.42 38.90
N GLY A 652 -3.50 -23.77 39.47
CA GLY A 652 -3.35 -22.59 40.32
C GLY A 652 -2.25 -22.70 41.37
N ARG A 653 -1.22 -21.87 41.22
CA ARG A 653 -0.66 -21.21 42.39
C ARG A 653 -1.61 -20.05 42.65
N ALA A 654 -2.40 -20.16 43.72
CA ALA A 654 -2.99 -18.97 44.29
C ALA A 654 -1.83 -17.99 44.51
N ASP A 655 -1.82 -16.86 43.80
CA ASP A 655 -1.08 -15.70 44.25
C ASP A 655 -1.73 -15.29 45.57
N THR A 656 -1.23 -15.87 46.65
CA THR A 656 -1.24 -15.24 47.94
C THR A 656 -0.27 -14.06 47.83
N ASP A 657 -0.74 -12.96 47.26
CA ASP A 657 -0.16 -11.66 47.53
C ASP A 657 -1.06 -10.97 48.57
N PRO A 658 -0.69 -10.98 49.86
CA PRO A 658 -1.44 -10.25 50.87
C PRO A 658 -1.01 -8.78 50.87
N GLY A 659 -1.84 -7.93 50.26
CA GLY A 659 -1.78 -6.47 50.41
C GLY A 659 -0.86 -5.81 49.37
N THR A 660 -1.36 -4.87 48.56
CA THR A 660 -1.87 -3.59 49.06
C THR A 660 -3.10 -3.13 48.29
N GLY A 661 -4.27 -3.18 48.94
CA GLY A 661 -5.38 -2.32 48.57
C GLY A 661 -5.03 -0.87 48.90
N ALA A 662 -4.80 -0.06 47.87
CA ALA A 662 -4.93 1.39 47.97
C ALA A 662 -6.06 1.79 47.00
N PRO A 663 -7.17 2.38 47.46
CA PRO A 663 -8.19 2.88 46.57
C PRO A 663 -7.61 4.05 45.78
N ALA A 664 -7.71 3.98 44.45
CA ALA A 664 -7.41 5.12 43.59
C ALA A 664 -8.41 6.24 43.90
N GLY A 665 -7.98 7.21 44.69
CA GLY A 665 -8.68 8.49 44.83
C GLY A 665 -8.65 9.26 43.51
N PRO A 666 -9.63 10.14 43.26
CA PRO A 666 -9.68 10.92 42.03
C PRO A 666 -8.58 11.98 42.09
N THR A 667 -7.84 12.16 41.01
CA THR A 667 -6.85 13.24 40.86
C THR A 667 -6.79 13.69 39.40
N PRO A 668 -6.38 14.95 39.15
CA PRO A 668 -7.24 16.03 38.66
C PRO A 668 -7.19 16.30 37.15
#